data_AF-A0AA95GPH6-F1
#
_entry.id   AF-A0AA95GPH6-F1
#
_cell.length_a   1.000
_cell.length_b   1.000
_cell.length_c   1.000
_cell.angle_alpha   90.00
_cell.angle_beta   90.00
_cell.angle_gamma   90.00
#
_symmetry.space_group_name_H-M   'P 1'
#
loop_
_entity.id
_entity.type
_entity.pdbx_description
1 polymer ?
#
loop_
_entity_poly.entity_id
_entity_poly.type
_entity_poly.pdbx_seq_one_letter_code
_entity_poly.pdbx_strand_id
1 'polypeptide(L)'
;MAYTKDLSIYHNGKKEVYLDESNDSKQPAKYYKNQYQKDNNSGEITINGEALILYLLRQINSADITLSAAVTRYRDYLSQYFYYPNGELDLDLLKTIAYDGEDYKVFADNFTIDERIINNYDIGVLIDNLHGKNIDNVPLWPKVNAANITAGLSQALDENSSQIIFRFSGDKKYQQQAELLARQIPENTFIFQMDKDSNKAILEYGELDKLNNTKIKKWILLGNIATTPEQSLFEGLLSVKLVDILAETKLYFGLNNPEEVCFFSQQGLGELANPYDPNGIASETAINLARSAINATVTTYQQGDHQLLPLLSDSINKYYALAGNNRRLTKFNYNNEINQLYLNNVHIEQNLLMDIVTDKIDINKNNDKYCYHLQGYLVDENDLLDINKINQIKYDPILSQKVNNYFEQNKYSSSNRLIEWRKLFLNSELPTVQQQAYDTKILLENIAYRPKIIHSLSNYSNNLLSQLFLYSDGTINMRELMTLIHDHQALENLKMVLIELSAIDKRSELSQLSLSQALAKSQQWHNYYFSNIVSLANKTDTKSIPSFNITLNPLVHAFYFEQNNQLAKNLAFLYAYSENNTKKFSELLQYHHSLLEISTKRLLSNEELMFLQNFDNVFNYINFLFSQSKAVNEKNVNQLIELSIGKYQLVIDNYVFTVLKQKKIDDFYSYTIFDPRMGEIKLDFVTTENSYEKLLYFMRMYLDDEIIINNKKYYRYQMLGIKKNAQNNYSIKWYEVENDAILNYKLAKLTEQLPIKKISLKSKF
;
A
#
# COMPACT_ATOMS: atom_id res chain seq x y z
N MET A 1 -21.86 15.51 -65.66
CA MET A 1 -21.88 14.57 -64.50
C MET A 1 -20.46 14.17 -64.21
N ALA A 2 -20.03 14.25 -62.96
CA ALA A 2 -18.73 13.74 -62.52
C ALA A 2 -18.90 12.96 -61.21
N TYR A 3 -17.95 12.10 -60.88
CA TYR A 3 -17.93 11.38 -59.62
C TYR A 3 -16.82 11.94 -58.72
N THR A 4 -17.10 12.05 -57.42
CA THR A 4 -16.19 12.66 -56.44
C THR A 4 -15.15 11.69 -55.87
N LYS A 5 -15.23 10.41 -56.25
CA LYS A 5 -14.28 9.36 -55.87
C LYS A 5 -14.06 8.39 -57.05
N ASP A 6 -12.94 7.67 -56.99
CA ASP A 6 -12.58 6.66 -57.98
C ASP A 6 -13.61 5.54 -58.06
N LEU A 7 -13.86 5.10 -59.29
CA LEU A 7 -15.04 4.34 -59.65
C LEU A 7 -14.64 2.94 -60.09
N SER A 8 -15.07 1.95 -59.33
CA SER A 8 -14.90 0.55 -59.73
C SER A 8 -16.14 0.08 -60.46
N ILE A 9 -15.93 -0.38 -61.70
CA ILE A 9 -16.98 -0.90 -62.59
C ILE A 9 -16.81 -2.41 -62.68
N TYR A 10 -17.77 -3.14 -62.12
CA TYR A 10 -17.76 -4.60 -62.17
C TYR A 10 -18.26 -5.12 -63.53
N HIS A 11 -17.94 -6.37 -63.82
CA HIS A 11 -18.36 -7.10 -65.04
C HIS A 11 -19.88 -7.17 -65.24
N ASN A 12 -20.68 -6.92 -64.20
CA ASN A 12 -22.15 -6.83 -64.27
C ASN A 12 -22.67 -5.38 -64.47
N GLY A 13 -21.79 -4.41 -64.74
CA GLY A 13 -22.13 -3.00 -64.90
C GLY A 13 -22.41 -2.24 -63.60
N LYS A 14 -22.29 -2.89 -62.44
CA LYS A 14 -22.45 -2.23 -61.13
C LYS A 14 -21.27 -1.30 -60.87
N LYS A 15 -21.59 -0.08 -60.47
CA LYS A 15 -20.67 1.02 -60.20
C LYS A 15 -20.58 1.27 -58.70
N GLU A 16 -19.41 1.03 -58.11
CA GLU A 16 -19.19 1.19 -56.66
C GLU A 16 -17.97 2.07 -56.37
N VAL A 17 -17.98 2.66 -55.19
CA VAL A 17 -16.92 3.53 -54.65
C VAL A 17 -16.43 2.92 -53.33
N TYR A 18 -15.11 2.89 -53.17
CA TYR A 18 -14.43 2.49 -51.93
C TYR A 18 -14.24 3.72 -51.04
N LEU A 19 -14.56 3.61 -49.74
CA LEU A 19 -14.48 4.77 -48.84
C LEU A 19 -13.10 4.94 -48.21
N ASP A 20 -12.30 3.87 -48.22
CA ASP A 20 -11.03 3.70 -47.54
C ASP A 20 -10.08 2.77 -48.33
N GLU A 21 -8.76 2.93 -48.13
CA GLU A 21 -7.71 2.13 -48.81
C GLU A 21 -7.78 0.63 -48.46
N SER A 22 -8.49 0.27 -47.38
CA SER A 22 -8.65 -1.09 -46.88
C SER A 22 -9.63 -1.96 -47.67
N ASN A 23 -10.29 -1.45 -48.72
CA ASN A 23 -11.22 -2.18 -49.60
C ASN A 23 -12.49 -2.80 -48.94
N ASP A 24 -12.69 -2.65 -47.63
CA ASP A 24 -13.76 -3.34 -46.89
C ASP A 24 -15.08 -2.56 -46.82
N SER A 25 -15.08 -1.24 -47.06
CA SER A 25 -16.31 -0.45 -47.10
C SER A 25 -16.67 0.00 -48.53
N LYS A 26 -17.80 -0.52 -49.04
CA LYS A 26 -18.28 -0.27 -50.39
C LYS A 26 -19.62 0.45 -50.37
N GLN A 27 -19.76 1.48 -51.20
CA GLN A 27 -21.04 2.12 -51.43
C GLN A 27 -21.38 2.28 -52.92
N PRO A 28 -22.67 2.25 -53.28
CA PRO A 28 -23.13 2.55 -54.63
C PRO A 28 -22.63 3.92 -55.12
N ALA A 29 -22.07 3.98 -56.33
CA ALA A 29 -21.50 5.22 -56.90
C ALA A 29 -22.51 6.37 -57.05
N LYS A 30 -23.83 6.08 -56.99
CA LYS A 30 -24.88 7.10 -57.03
C LYS A 30 -24.76 8.12 -55.88
N TYR A 31 -24.19 7.74 -54.73
CA TYR A 31 -24.00 8.64 -53.59
C TYR A 31 -22.83 9.61 -53.77
N TYR A 32 -21.94 9.35 -54.73
CA TYR A 32 -20.75 10.17 -55.03
C TYR A 32 -20.86 10.83 -56.40
N LYS A 33 -22.09 10.97 -56.91
CA LYS A 33 -22.40 11.50 -58.23
C LYS A 33 -22.77 12.97 -58.10
N ASN A 34 -22.01 13.84 -58.78
CA ASN A 34 -22.29 15.26 -58.92
C ASN A 34 -22.89 15.56 -60.31
N GLN A 35 -24.10 16.10 -60.31
CA GLN A 35 -24.77 16.66 -61.47
C GLN A 35 -24.57 18.17 -61.47
N TYR A 36 -23.74 18.65 -62.39
CA TYR A 36 -23.51 20.07 -62.62
C TYR A 36 -24.56 20.60 -63.58
N GLN A 37 -25.22 21.68 -63.22
CA GLN A 37 -26.12 22.44 -64.09
C GLN A 37 -25.68 23.90 -64.05
N LYS A 38 -25.60 24.54 -65.21
CA LYS A 38 -25.36 25.97 -65.30
C LYS A 38 -26.64 26.62 -65.82
N ASP A 39 -27.13 27.62 -65.11
CA ASP A 39 -28.22 28.45 -65.63
C ASP A 39 -27.63 29.40 -66.69
N ASN A 40 -28.23 29.41 -67.88
CA ASN A 40 -27.76 30.24 -69.00
C ASN A 40 -28.13 31.71 -68.81
N ASN A 41 -29.11 32.04 -67.96
CA ASN A 41 -29.56 33.41 -67.74
C ASN A 41 -28.80 34.10 -66.59
N SER A 42 -28.55 33.42 -65.47
CA SER A 42 -27.82 33.97 -64.33
C SER A 42 -26.31 33.65 -64.34
N GLY A 43 -25.88 32.65 -65.13
CA GLY A 43 -24.49 32.17 -65.14
C GLY A 43 -24.12 31.32 -63.92
N GLU A 44 -25.06 31.11 -62.98
CA GLU A 44 -24.86 30.36 -61.74
C GLU A 44 -24.67 28.86 -62.00
N ILE A 45 -23.81 28.22 -61.20
CA ILE A 45 -23.54 26.79 -61.25
C ILE A 45 -24.21 26.14 -60.05
N THR A 46 -25.03 25.11 -60.29
CA THR A 46 -25.55 24.24 -59.24
C THR A 46 -24.94 22.85 -59.32
N ILE A 47 -24.74 22.22 -58.16
CA ILE A 47 -24.30 20.84 -58.01
C ILE A 47 -25.42 20.09 -57.30
N ASN A 48 -26.00 19.08 -57.97
CA ASN A 48 -27.14 18.31 -57.44
C ASN A 48 -28.34 19.18 -57.03
N GLY A 49 -28.55 20.32 -57.71
CA GLY A 49 -29.64 21.27 -57.44
C GLY A 49 -29.35 22.30 -56.34
N GLU A 50 -28.16 22.25 -55.72
CA GLU A 50 -27.68 23.21 -54.72
C GLU A 50 -26.71 24.21 -55.36
N ALA A 51 -26.76 25.49 -54.97
CA ALA A 51 -25.83 26.52 -55.45
C ALA A 51 -24.38 26.13 -55.14
N LEU A 52 -23.45 26.40 -56.06
CA LEU A 52 -22.04 26.01 -55.92
C LEU A 52 -21.42 26.57 -54.62
N ILE A 53 -21.76 27.80 -54.23
CA ILE A 53 -21.26 28.40 -52.99
C ILE A 53 -21.70 27.62 -51.74
N LEU A 54 -22.98 27.24 -51.65
CA LEU A 54 -23.52 26.44 -50.55
C LEU A 54 -22.90 25.03 -50.53
N TYR A 55 -22.74 24.42 -51.70
CA TYR A 55 -22.07 23.13 -51.84
C TYR A 55 -20.61 23.19 -51.35
N LEU A 56 -19.84 24.21 -51.75
CA LEU A 56 -18.45 24.39 -51.36
C LEU A 56 -18.32 24.62 -49.85
N LEU A 57 -19.13 25.51 -49.28
CA LEU A 57 -19.14 25.77 -47.84
C LEU A 57 -19.46 24.51 -47.05
N ARG A 58 -20.47 23.73 -47.48
CA ARG A 58 -20.79 22.44 -46.83
C ARG A 58 -19.65 21.44 -46.91
N GLN A 59 -18.95 21.35 -48.04
CA GLN A 59 -17.80 20.45 -48.21
C GLN A 59 -16.59 20.87 -47.36
N ILE A 60 -16.40 22.17 -47.16
CA ILE A 60 -15.38 22.70 -46.23
C ILE A 60 -15.79 22.39 -44.78
N ASN A 61 -17.06 22.62 -44.43
CA ASN A 61 -17.62 22.33 -43.12
C ASN A 61 -17.52 20.85 -42.73
N SER A 62 -17.81 19.94 -43.69
CA SER A 62 -17.69 18.50 -43.51
C SER A 62 -16.25 17.99 -43.53
N ALA A 63 -15.27 18.88 -43.76
CA ALA A 63 -13.85 18.59 -43.98
C ALA A 63 -13.57 17.62 -45.14
N ASP A 64 -14.47 17.55 -46.12
CA ASP A 64 -14.26 16.77 -47.35
C ASP A 64 -13.29 17.48 -48.31
N ILE A 65 -13.18 18.80 -48.21
CA ILE A 65 -12.21 19.65 -48.91
C ILE A 65 -11.57 20.59 -47.87
N THR A 66 -10.24 20.76 -47.90
CA THR A 66 -9.57 21.74 -47.05
C THR A 66 -9.85 23.16 -47.54
N LEU A 67 -9.96 24.13 -46.61
CA LEU A 67 -10.15 25.53 -46.96
C LEU A 67 -9.04 26.03 -47.90
N SER A 68 -7.79 25.66 -47.64
CA SER A 68 -6.65 26.03 -48.49
C SER A 68 -6.79 25.51 -49.93
N ALA A 69 -7.26 24.28 -50.12
CA ALA A 69 -7.52 23.73 -51.44
C ALA A 69 -8.70 24.42 -52.13
N ALA A 70 -9.76 24.74 -51.38
CA ALA A 70 -10.92 25.46 -51.90
C ALA A 70 -10.55 26.89 -52.33
N VAL A 71 -9.82 27.63 -51.50
CA VAL A 71 -9.33 28.98 -51.79
C VAL A 71 -8.40 28.97 -53.01
N THR A 72 -7.47 28.01 -53.09
CA THR A 72 -6.54 27.91 -54.23
C THR A 72 -7.27 27.66 -55.55
N ARG A 73 -8.33 26.84 -55.53
CA ARG A 73 -9.03 26.40 -56.74
C ARG A 73 -10.20 27.30 -57.16
N TYR A 74 -10.86 27.95 -56.21
CA TYR A 74 -12.10 28.70 -56.42
C TYR A 74 -12.01 30.16 -55.97
N ARG A 75 -10.80 30.72 -55.85
CA ARG A 75 -10.55 32.08 -55.30
C ARG A 75 -11.47 33.15 -55.88
N ASP A 76 -11.51 33.27 -57.20
CA ASP A 76 -12.27 34.32 -57.88
C ASP A 76 -13.78 34.17 -57.68
N TYR A 77 -14.26 32.95 -57.50
CA TYR A 77 -15.67 32.66 -57.21
C TYR A 77 -16.00 32.96 -55.75
N LEU A 78 -15.14 32.56 -54.80
CA LEU A 78 -15.33 32.85 -53.38
C LEU A 78 -15.27 34.36 -53.08
N SER A 79 -14.44 35.11 -53.81
CA SER A 79 -14.32 36.57 -53.67
C SER A 79 -15.56 37.34 -54.09
N GLN A 80 -16.54 36.69 -54.75
CA GLN A 80 -17.84 37.31 -55.06
C GLN A 80 -18.76 37.37 -53.84
N TYR A 81 -18.52 36.52 -52.84
CA TYR A 81 -19.38 36.36 -51.66
C TYR A 81 -18.68 36.78 -50.37
N PHE A 82 -17.36 36.64 -50.30
CA PHE A 82 -16.55 36.95 -49.11
C PHE A 82 -15.44 37.91 -49.51
N TYR A 83 -15.67 39.21 -49.35
CA TYR A 83 -14.72 40.22 -49.78
C TYR A 83 -14.63 41.40 -48.82
N TYR A 84 -13.43 41.96 -48.71
CA TYR A 84 -13.23 43.27 -48.11
C TYR A 84 -13.69 44.38 -49.05
N PRO A 85 -13.90 45.62 -48.56
CA PRO A 85 -14.27 46.76 -49.42
C PRO A 85 -13.30 47.04 -50.59
N ASN A 86 -12.07 46.53 -50.53
CA ASN A 86 -11.07 46.62 -51.60
C ASN A 86 -11.22 45.51 -52.67
N GLY A 87 -12.18 44.59 -52.53
CA GLY A 87 -12.45 43.46 -53.43
C GLY A 87 -11.59 42.21 -53.18
N GLU A 88 -10.70 42.22 -52.19
CA GLU A 88 -9.91 41.03 -51.85
C GLU A 88 -10.72 40.04 -51.02
N LEU A 89 -10.45 38.74 -51.20
CA LEU A 89 -11.10 37.65 -50.46
C LEU A 89 -10.94 37.83 -48.94
N ASP A 90 -12.06 37.97 -48.25
CA ASP A 90 -12.12 37.96 -46.78
C ASP A 90 -12.08 36.51 -46.27
N LEU A 91 -10.89 36.05 -45.91
CA LEU A 91 -10.67 34.69 -45.42
C LEU A 91 -11.26 34.46 -44.03
N ASP A 92 -11.36 35.50 -43.21
CA ASP A 92 -11.86 35.40 -41.84
C ASP A 92 -13.38 35.26 -41.85
N LEU A 93 -14.07 36.03 -42.71
CA LEU A 93 -15.50 35.86 -42.94
C LEU A 93 -15.81 34.50 -43.58
N LEU A 94 -15.03 34.07 -44.56
CA LEU A 94 -15.18 32.74 -45.18
C LEU A 94 -14.98 31.63 -44.14
N LYS A 95 -13.97 31.71 -43.27
CA LYS A 95 -13.76 30.74 -42.18
C LYS A 95 -14.95 30.70 -41.22
N THR A 96 -15.42 31.87 -40.78
CA THR A 96 -16.55 32.00 -39.86
C THR A 96 -17.76 31.22 -40.39
N ILE A 97 -18.11 31.44 -41.65
CA ILE A 97 -19.27 30.80 -42.28
C ILE A 97 -19.01 29.33 -42.64
N ALA A 98 -17.82 28.99 -43.13
CA ALA A 98 -17.54 27.63 -43.58
C ALA A 98 -17.28 26.66 -42.42
N TYR A 99 -16.77 27.14 -41.29
CA TYR A 99 -16.38 26.28 -40.16
C TYR A 99 -17.45 26.15 -39.08
N ASP A 100 -18.47 27.01 -39.05
CA ASP A 100 -19.60 26.89 -38.13
C ASP A 100 -20.89 26.50 -38.88
N GLY A 101 -21.56 25.45 -38.39
CA GLY A 101 -22.84 25.02 -38.96
C GLY A 101 -23.99 25.99 -38.70
N GLU A 102 -23.93 26.79 -37.63
CA GLU A 102 -24.93 27.82 -37.34
C GLU A 102 -24.73 29.05 -38.22
N ASP A 103 -23.48 29.49 -38.40
CA ASP A 103 -23.14 30.62 -39.27
C ASP A 103 -23.39 30.26 -40.74
N TYR A 104 -23.11 29.02 -41.14
CA TYR A 104 -23.53 28.49 -42.44
C TYR A 104 -25.04 28.58 -42.64
N LYS A 105 -25.85 28.25 -41.62
CA LYS A 105 -27.31 28.38 -41.72
C LYS A 105 -27.72 29.84 -41.85
N VAL A 106 -27.11 30.76 -41.10
CA VAL A 106 -27.35 32.21 -41.26
C VAL A 106 -27.05 32.64 -42.68
N PHE A 107 -25.93 32.21 -43.24
CA PHE A 107 -25.59 32.48 -44.64
C PHE A 107 -26.64 31.87 -45.58
N ALA A 108 -26.98 30.60 -45.42
CA ALA A 108 -27.92 29.89 -46.28
C ALA A 108 -29.36 30.44 -46.22
N ASP A 109 -29.81 30.88 -45.04
CA ASP A 109 -31.14 31.47 -44.83
C ASP A 109 -31.23 32.87 -45.43
N ASN A 110 -30.15 33.65 -45.37
CA ASN A 110 -30.05 34.94 -46.05
C ASN A 110 -29.87 34.77 -47.57
N PHE A 111 -29.28 33.67 -48.02
CA PHE A 111 -29.04 33.36 -49.44
C PHE A 111 -30.33 32.90 -50.14
N THR A 112 -31.18 33.85 -50.51
CA THR A 112 -32.50 33.57 -51.12
C THR A 112 -32.46 33.30 -52.63
N ILE A 113 -33.54 32.72 -53.18
CA ILE A 113 -33.70 32.45 -54.62
C ILE A 113 -33.66 33.72 -55.48
N ASP A 114 -34.06 34.88 -54.94
CA ASP A 114 -33.98 36.15 -55.68
C ASP A 114 -32.54 36.70 -55.71
N GLU A 115 -31.75 36.44 -54.68
CA GLU A 115 -30.30 36.74 -54.67
C GLU A 115 -29.49 35.81 -55.60
N ARG A 116 -29.97 34.58 -55.84
CA ARG A 116 -29.41 33.65 -56.86
C ARG A 116 -29.45 34.19 -58.29
N ILE A 117 -30.40 35.09 -58.59
CA ILE A 117 -30.73 35.46 -59.98
C ILE A 117 -30.15 36.83 -60.39
N ILE A 118 -29.90 37.74 -59.44
CA ILE A 118 -29.67 39.18 -59.75
C ILE A 118 -28.23 39.69 -59.40
N ASN A 119 -27.31 38.86 -58.86
CA ASN A 119 -25.96 39.29 -58.45
C ASN A 119 -25.95 40.49 -57.46
N ASN A 120 -26.93 40.54 -56.55
CA ASN A 120 -27.13 41.69 -55.65
C ASN A 120 -26.92 41.32 -54.18
N TYR A 121 -26.02 40.36 -53.90
CA TYR A 121 -25.70 39.91 -52.54
C TYR A 121 -24.99 41.02 -51.77
N ASP A 122 -25.63 41.51 -50.69
CA ASP A 122 -25.07 42.53 -49.82
C ASP A 122 -24.38 41.88 -48.61
N ILE A 123 -23.05 41.89 -48.64
CA ILE A 123 -22.20 41.38 -47.56
C ILE A 123 -22.43 42.14 -46.24
N GLY A 124 -22.87 43.41 -46.30
CA GLY A 124 -23.20 44.21 -45.11
C GLY A 124 -24.37 43.62 -44.32
N VAL A 125 -25.41 43.14 -45.01
CA VAL A 125 -26.57 42.48 -44.38
C VAL A 125 -26.17 41.18 -43.69
N LEU A 126 -25.28 40.40 -44.31
CA LEU A 126 -24.71 39.21 -43.70
C LEU A 126 -23.92 39.57 -42.43
N ILE A 127 -23.02 40.55 -42.51
CA ILE A 127 -22.19 40.99 -41.39
C ILE A 127 -23.05 41.50 -40.23
N ASP A 128 -24.07 42.32 -40.51
CA ASP A 128 -25.02 42.82 -39.51
C ASP A 128 -25.79 41.66 -38.85
N ASN A 129 -26.19 40.65 -39.63
CA ASN A 129 -26.88 39.46 -39.11
C ASN A 129 -25.96 38.55 -38.27
N LEU A 130 -24.66 38.47 -38.60
CA LEU A 130 -23.67 37.74 -37.82
C LEU A 130 -23.39 38.46 -36.49
N HIS A 131 -23.18 39.78 -36.51
CA HIS A 131 -23.02 40.59 -35.29
C HIS A 131 -24.27 40.58 -34.41
N GLY A 132 -25.47 40.62 -35.01
CA GLY A 132 -26.74 40.48 -34.29
C GLY A 132 -26.90 39.15 -33.54
N LYS A 133 -26.07 38.15 -33.84
CA LYS A 133 -25.99 36.85 -33.16
C LYS A 133 -24.73 36.70 -32.28
N ASN A 134 -23.98 37.77 -32.03
CA ASN A 134 -22.72 37.78 -31.27
C ASN A 134 -21.63 36.84 -31.85
N ILE A 135 -21.59 36.70 -33.18
CA ILE A 135 -20.58 35.90 -33.87
C ILE A 135 -19.38 36.79 -34.19
N ASP A 136 -18.46 36.92 -33.23
CA ASP A 136 -17.30 37.84 -33.36
C ASP A 136 -15.94 37.13 -33.46
N ASN A 137 -15.88 35.82 -33.21
CA ASN A 137 -14.62 35.05 -33.17
C ASN A 137 -14.45 34.15 -34.40
N VAL A 138 -13.36 34.35 -35.14
CA VAL A 138 -13.00 33.54 -36.31
C VAL A 138 -12.55 32.14 -35.86
N PRO A 139 -13.21 31.04 -36.28
CA PRO A 139 -12.81 29.69 -35.90
C PRO A 139 -11.47 29.28 -36.52
N LEU A 140 -10.68 28.47 -35.82
CA LEU A 140 -9.40 27.94 -36.35
C LEU A 140 -9.65 26.85 -37.40
N TRP A 141 -10.66 26.02 -37.15
CA TRP A 141 -11.05 24.86 -37.96
C TRP A 141 -12.54 24.53 -37.74
N PRO A 142 -13.14 23.56 -38.46
CA PRO A 142 -14.55 23.21 -38.30
C PRO A 142 -14.96 22.96 -36.83
N LYS A 143 -16.00 23.68 -36.42
CA LYS A 143 -16.63 23.58 -35.10
C LYS A 143 -17.45 22.30 -34.97
N VAL A 144 -17.66 21.85 -33.73
CA VAL A 144 -18.49 20.72 -33.37
C VAL A 144 -19.94 21.01 -33.74
N ASN A 145 -20.66 19.96 -34.12
CA ASN A 145 -22.07 20.07 -34.41
C ASN A 145 -22.91 19.95 -33.13
N ALA A 146 -23.47 21.07 -32.67
CA ALA A 146 -24.34 21.11 -31.49
C ALA A 146 -25.54 20.15 -31.58
N ALA A 147 -26.05 19.86 -32.79
CA ALA A 147 -27.12 18.88 -32.97
C ALA A 147 -26.66 17.45 -32.68
N ASN A 148 -25.40 17.10 -32.98
CA ASN A 148 -24.83 15.79 -32.65
C ASN A 148 -24.69 15.61 -31.13
N ILE A 149 -24.42 16.69 -30.42
CA ILE A 149 -24.27 16.73 -28.95
C ILE A 149 -25.64 16.60 -28.27
N THR A 150 -26.67 17.28 -28.77
CA THR A 150 -28.00 17.31 -28.14
C THR A 150 -28.92 16.14 -28.54
N ALA A 151 -28.62 15.40 -29.62
CA ALA A 151 -29.48 14.32 -30.13
C ALA A 151 -29.48 13.01 -29.29
N GLY A 152 -28.97 12.98 -28.05
CA GLY A 152 -28.84 11.76 -27.21
C GLY A 152 -29.64 11.77 -25.91
N LEU A 153 -29.80 10.59 -25.29
CA LEU A 153 -30.29 10.47 -23.92
C LEU A 153 -29.20 11.00 -22.95
N SER A 154 -29.45 12.16 -22.36
CA SER A 154 -28.66 12.74 -21.27
C SER A 154 -28.66 11.79 -20.07
N GLN A 155 -27.48 11.32 -19.64
CA GLN A 155 -27.33 10.64 -18.36
C GLN A 155 -27.06 11.67 -17.27
N ALA A 156 -27.85 11.63 -16.20
CA ALA A 156 -27.62 12.42 -15.00
C ALA A 156 -26.34 11.96 -14.30
N LEU A 157 -25.20 12.56 -14.65
CA LEU A 157 -24.07 12.73 -13.73
C LEU A 157 -24.34 13.99 -12.89
N ASP A 158 -23.81 14.03 -11.65
CA ASP A 158 -23.95 15.15 -10.69
C ASP A 158 -24.19 16.50 -11.38
N GLU A 159 -25.43 17.00 -11.28
CA GLU A 159 -25.94 18.20 -11.99
C GLU A 159 -25.14 19.48 -11.69
N ASN A 160 -24.26 19.45 -10.68
CA ASN A 160 -23.52 20.60 -10.17
C ASN A 160 -22.05 20.68 -10.62
N SER A 161 -21.61 19.90 -11.62
CA SER A 161 -20.22 19.91 -12.06
C SER A 161 -20.06 20.00 -13.58
N SER A 162 -19.12 20.83 -14.02
CA SER A 162 -18.85 21.08 -15.44
C SER A 162 -17.59 20.36 -15.92
N GLN A 163 -17.54 20.07 -17.23
CA GLN A 163 -16.34 19.59 -17.89
C GLN A 163 -15.94 20.53 -19.04
N ILE A 164 -14.65 20.66 -19.27
CA ILE A 164 -14.10 21.47 -20.37
C ILE A 164 -13.28 20.58 -21.27
N ILE A 165 -13.53 20.66 -22.58
CA ILE A 165 -12.82 19.92 -23.62
C ILE A 165 -11.96 20.91 -24.40
N PHE A 166 -10.66 20.70 -24.38
CA PHE A 166 -9.70 21.48 -25.15
C PHE A 166 -9.26 20.68 -26.38
N ARG A 167 -9.64 21.17 -27.55
CA ARG A 167 -9.22 20.62 -28.85
C ARG A 167 -7.95 21.32 -29.30
N PHE A 168 -6.85 20.59 -29.40
CA PHE A 168 -5.57 21.11 -29.90
C PHE A 168 -5.32 20.77 -31.39
N SER A 169 -6.25 20.07 -32.03
CA SER A 169 -6.17 19.70 -33.43
C SER A 169 -7.51 19.83 -34.16
N GLY A 170 -7.42 20.29 -35.40
CA GLY A 170 -8.52 20.40 -36.35
C GLY A 170 -8.90 19.09 -37.05
N ASP A 171 -8.22 17.98 -36.75
CA ASP A 171 -8.57 16.67 -37.32
C ASP A 171 -10.02 16.29 -36.99
N LYS A 172 -10.76 15.87 -38.01
CA LYS A 172 -12.17 15.43 -37.91
C LYS A 172 -12.41 14.40 -36.82
N LYS A 173 -11.44 13.54 -36.53
CA LYS A 173 -11.53 12.53 -35.45
C LYS A 173 -11.66 13.15 -34.06
N TYR A 174 -10.93 14.24 -33.76
CA TYR A 174 -10.98 14.91 -32.46
C TYR A 174 -12.22 15.79 -32.33
N GLN A 175 -12.73 16.34 -33.44
CA GLN A 175 -14.07 16.96 -33.49
C GLN A 175 -15.15 15.97 -33.09
N GLN A 176 -15.21 14.81 -33.74
CA GLN A 176 -16.19 13.76 -33.45
C GLN A 176 -16.06 13.23 -32.02
N GLN A 177 -14.83 13.12 -31.51
CA GLN A 177 -14.61 12.73 -30.12
C GLN A 177 -15.12 13.78 -29.14
N ALA A 178 -14.90 15.07 -29.40
CA ALA A 178 -15.42 16.15 -28.56
C ALA A 178 -16.96 16.12 -28.51
N GLU A 179 -17.62 15.92 -29.66
CA GLU A 179 -19.07 15.78 -29.74
C GLU A 179 -19.59 14.61 -28.91
N LEU A 180 -18.94 13.45 -29.00
CA LEU A 180 -19.30 12.25 -28.25
C LEU A 180 -19.16 12.44 -26.73
N LEU A 181 -18.10 13.11 -26.29
CA LEU A 181 -17.85 13.40 -24.88
C LEU A 181 -18.85 14.41 -24.33
N ALA A 182 -19.15 15.45 -25.11
CA ALA A 182 -20.10 16.49 -24.71
C ALA A 182 -21.53 15.97 -24.62
N ARG A 183 -21.89 14.96 -25.43
CA ARG A 183 -23.23 14.33 -25.42
C ARG A 183 -23.63 13.72 -24.06
N GLN A 184 -22.67 13.48 -23.17
CA GLN A 184 -22.91 12.96 -21.81
C GLN A 184 -23.65 13.95 -20.92
N ILE A 185 -23.11 15.17 -20.88
CA ILE A 185 -23.61 16.29 -20.08
C ILE A 185 -23.63 17.55 -20.95
N PRO A 186 -24.52 17.60 -21.97
CA PRO A 186 -24.52 18.68 -22.97
C PRO A 186 -24.60 20.08 -22.35
N GLU A 187 -25.36 20.25 -21.29
CA GLU A 187 -25.60 21.54 -20.65
C GLU A 187 -24.43 22.02 -19.78
N ASN A 188 -23.59 21.08 -19.31
CA ASN A 188 -22.46 21.33 -18.42
C ASN A 188 -21.10 21.06 -19.09
N THR A 189 -21.07 21.00 -20.43
CA THR A 189 -19.83 20.83 -21.22
C THR A 189 -19.50 22.08 -21.99
N PHE A 190 -18.23 22.46 -21.96
CA PHE A 190 -17.66 23.54 -22.74
C PHE A 190 -16.58 23.01 -23.65
N ILE A 191 -16.52 23.45 -24.90
CA ILE A 191 -15.51 23.02 -25.87
C ILE A 191 -14.77 24.25 -26.36
N PHE A 192 -13.44 24.17 -26.36
CA PHE A 192 -12.55 25.21 -26.86
C PHE A 192 -11.64 24.66 -27.96
N GLN A 193 -11.47 25.45 -29.02
CA GLN A 193 -10.38 25.28 -29.98
C GLN A 193 -9.14 26.01 -29.47
N MET A 194 -8.00 25.33 -29.43
CA MET A 194 -6.75 25.86 -28.90
C MET A 194 -5.81 26.24 -30.03
N ASP A 195 -5.46 27.53 -30.11
CA ASP A 195 -4.39 28.00 -30.98
C ASP A 195 -3.05 27.86 -30.25
N LYS A 196 -2.26 26.88 -30.69
CA LYS A 196 -0.95 26.58 -30.13
C LYS A 196 0.12 27.62 -30.43
N ASP A 197 -0.07 28.44 -31.46
CA ASP A 197 0.91 29.41 -31.93
C ASP A 197 0.68 30.79 -31.30
N SER A 198 -0.58 31.16 -31.08
CA SER A 198 -0.94 32.46 -30.47
C SER A 198 -1.32 32.40 -28.99
N ASN A 199 -1.34 31.20 -28.39
CA ASN A 199 -1.87 30.90 -27.05
C ASN A 199 -3.33 31.36 -26.82
N LYS A 200 -4.09 31.57 -27.89
CA LYS A 200 -5.51 31.94 -27.80
C LYS A 200 -6.38 30.70 -27.80
N ALA A 201 -7.57 30.82 -27.22
CA ALA A 201 -8.59 29.80 -27.29
C ALA A 201 -9.92 30.42 -27.76
N ILE A 202 -10.66 29.67 -28.57
CA ILE A 202 -11.96 30.06 -29.12
C ILE A 202 -13.01 29.12 -28.56
N LEU A 203 -14.04 29.68 -27.92
CA LEU A 203 -15.18 28.90 -27.46
C LEU A 203 -15.97 28.39 -28.67
N GLU A 204 -16.18 27.09 -28.70
CA GLU A 204 -16.81 26.36 -29.78
C GLU A 204 -18.20 25.86 -29.41
N TYR A 205 -18.41 25.51 -28.14
CA TYR A 205 -19.68 25.02 -27.61
C TYR A 205 -19.81 25.34 -26.12
N GLY A 206 -21.03 25.65 -25.69
CA GLY A 206 -21.37 26.07 -24.33
C GLY A 206 -21.46 27.60 -24.18
N GLU A 207 -22.06 28.06 -23.08
CA GLU A 207 -22.25 29.48 -22.78
C GLU A 207 -21.31 29.94 -21.65
N LEU A 208 -20.38 30.86 -21.92
CA LEU A 208 -19.37 31.31 -20.93
C LEU A 208 -19.99 31.82 -19.62
N ASP A 209 -21.17 32.43 -19.67
CA ASP A 209 -21.85 32.93 -18.46
C ASP A 209 -22.18 31.79 -17.47
N LYS A 210 -22.34 30.56 -17.96
CA LYS A 210 -22.56 29.35 -17.15
C LYS A 210 -21.26 28.74 -16.58
N LEU A 211 -20.08 29.20 -17.01
CA LEU A 211 -18.78 28.77 -16.46
C LEU A 211 -18.40 29.53 -15.18
N ASN A 212 -18.90 30.75 -15.01
CA ASN A 212 -18.57 31.56 -13.85
C ASN A 212 -19.14 30.93 -12.57
N ASN A 213 -18.26 30.67 -11.59
CA ASN A 213 -18.57 30.04 -10.29
C ASN A 213 -19.03 28.57 -10.34
N THR A 214 -18.89 27.86 -11.46
CA THR A 214 -19.15 26.42 -11.50
C THR A 214 -17.91 25.61 -11.12
N LYS A 215 -18.13 24.52 -10.39
CA LYS A 215 -17.07 23.57 -10.05
C LYS A 215 -16.68 22.80 -11.31
N ILE A 216 -15.42 22.92 -11.72
CA ILE A 216 -14.91 22.19 -12.88
C ILE A 216 -14.38 20.83 -12.41
N LYS A 217 -15.01 19.75 -12.87
CA LYS A 217 -14.59 18.39 -12.54
C LYS A 217 -13.39 17.98 -13.38
N LYS A 218 -13.45 18.23 -14.70
CA LYS A 218 -12.46 17.73 -15.65
C LYS A 218 -12.09 18.74 -16.71
N TRP A 219 -10.81 18.81 -17.03
CA TRP A 219 -10.30 19.29 -18.32
C TRP A 219 -9.90 18.07 -19.16
N ILE A 220 -10.38 18.00 -20.39
CA ILE A 220 -10.09 16.90 -21.32
C ILE A 220 -9.28 17.44 -22.47
N LEU A 221 -8.07 16.93 -22.66
CA LEU A 221 -7.14 17.36 -23.70
C LEU A 221 -7.26 16.40 -24.90
N LEU A 222 -7.77 16.91 -26.03
CA LEU A 222 -7.92 16.16 -27.27
C LEU A 222 -6.80 16.51 -28.24
N GLY A 223 -5.95 15.54 -28.55
CA GLY A 223 -4.83 15.71 -29.46
C GLY A 223 -3.99 14.44 -29.60
N ASN A 224 -2.97 14.51 -30.45
CA ASN A 224 -2.01 13.46 -30.70
C ASN A 224 -0.81 13.60 -29.77
N ILE A 225 -0.24 12.48 -29.36
CA ILE A 225 0.99 12.43 -28.58
C ILE A 225 2.04 11.78 -29.46
N ALA A 226 3.19 12.45 -29.63
CA ALA A 226 4.35 11.94 -30.32
C ALA A 226 5.50 11.82 -29.33
N THR A 227 6.19 10.68 -29.31
CA THR A 227 7.28 10.44 -28.36
C THR A 227 8.57 10.10 -29.10
N THR A 228 9.66 10.66 -28.62
CA THR A 228 11.03 10.34 -29.01
C THR A 228 11.76 9.80 -27.76
N PRO A 229 12.93 9.15 -27.89
CA PRO A 229 13.69 8.69 -26.73
C PRO A 229 14.01 9.79 -25.71
N GLU A 230 14.02 11.05 -26.14
CA GLU A 230 14.43 12.21 -25.33
C GLU A 230 13.26 13.03 -24.81
N GLN A 231 12.09 13.00 -25.47
CA GLN A 231 10.95 13.87 -25.12
C GLN A 231 9.60 13.34 -25.63
N SER A 232 8.56 13.63 -24.85
CA SER A 232 7.15 13.43 -25.22
C SER A 232 6.50 14.78 -25.58
N LEU A 233 5.80 14.84 -26.71
CA LEU A 233 5.14 16.04 -27.22
C LEU A 233 3.64 15.80 -27.39
N PHE A 234 2.82 16.74 -26.92
CA PHE A 234 1.38 16.77 -27.17
C PHE A 234 1.08 17.80 -28.27
N GLU A 235 0.61 17.34 -29.44
CA GLU A 235 0.40 18.18 -30.63
C GLU A 235 1.62 19.03 -31.04
N GLY A 236 2.82 18.49 -30.78
CA GLY A 236 4.10 19.15 -31.01
C GLY A 236 4.57 20.06 -29.86
N LEU A 237 3.82 20.14 -28.76
CA LEU A 237 4.13 20.97 -27.60
C LEU A 237 4.78 20.16 -26.47
N LEU A 238 5.79 20.76 -25.83
CA LEU A 238 6.30 20.30 -24.54
C LEU A 238 5.27 20.55 -23.43
N SER A 239 5.36 19.77 -22.35
CA SER A 239 4.45 19.90 -21.20
C SER A 239 4.40 21.33 -20.64
N VAL A 240 5.56 21.99 -20.50
CA VAL A 240 5.63 23.37 -19.98
C VAL A 240 4.79 24.32 -20.82
N LYS A 241 4.94 24.29 -22.15
CA LYS A 241 4.22 25.17 -23.06
C LYS A 241 2.73 24.84 -23.12
N LEU A 242 2.38 23.55 -23.05
CA LEU A 242 1.00 23.10 -22.94
C LEU A 242 0.32 23.69 -21.69
N VAL A 243 1.00 23.64 -20.55
CA VAL A 243 0.48 24.19 -19.29
C VAL A 243 0.39 25.71 -19.33
N ASP A 244 1.37 26.40 -19.93
CA ASP A 244 1.31 27.86 -20.11
C ASP A 244 0.06 28.27 -20.88
N ILE A 245 -0.24 27.58 -21.99
CA ILE A 245 -1.45 27.83 -22.80
C ILE A 245 -2.72 27.58 -21.97
N LEU A 246 -2.78 26.51 -21.18
CA LEU A 246 -3.92 26.21 -20.32
C LEU A 246 -4.08 27.25 -19.21
N ALA A 247 -2.98 27.73 -18.62
CA ALA A 247 -2.99 28.76 -17.58
C ALA A 247 -3.43 30.12 -18.14
N GLU A 248 -2.94 30.51 -19.31
CA GLU A 248 -3.37 31.74 -20.00
C GLU A 248 -4.87 31.67 -20.37
N THR A 249 -5.33 30.53 -20.89
CA THR A 249 -6.75 30.30 -21.19
C THR A 249 -7.61 30.39 -19.94
N LYS A 250 -7.15 29.79 -18.84
CA LYS A 250 -7.83 29.86 -17.54
C LYS A 250 -7.96 31.31 -17.07
N LEU A 251 -6.90 32.11 -17.16
CA LEU A 251 -6.91 33.52 -16.77
C LEU A 251 -7.82 34.36 -17.67
N TYR A 252 -7.76 34.16 -18.99
CA TYR A 252 -8.54 34.90 -19.96
C TYR A 252 -10.04 34.68 -19.80
N PHE A 253 -10.48 33.43 -19.60
CA PHE A 253 -11.88 33.07 -19.44
C PHE A 253 -12.36 33.00 -17.97
N GLY A 254 -11.52 33.32 -16.99
CA GLY A 254 -11.89 33.28 -15.57
C GLY A 254 -12.23 31.87 -15.06
N LEU A 255 -11.60 30.83 -15.58
CA LEU A 255 -11.92 29.44 -15.26
C LEU A 255 -11.43 29.02 -13.86
N ASN A 256 -12.21 28.21 -13.16
CA ASN A 256 -11.79 27.56 -11.91
C ASN A 256 -10.72 26.47 -12.15
N ASN A 257 -10.00 26.07 -11.10
CA ASN A 257 -9.12 24.90 -11.20
C ASN A 257 -9.95 23.62 -11.40
N PRO A 258 -9.57 22.71 -12.30
CA PRO A 258 -10.21 21.42 -12.43
C PRO A 258 -9.78 20.49 -11.29
N GLU A 259 -10.61 19.51 -10.94
CA GLU A 259 -10.17 18.39 -10.10
C GLU A 259 -9.22 17.45 -10.87
N GLU A 260 -9.46 17.30 -12.18
CA GLU A 260 -8.76 16.33 -13.04
C GLU A 260 -8.41 16.93 -14.41
N VAL A 261 -7.22 16.63 -14.94
CA VAL A 261 -6.80 16.89 -16.32
C VAL A 261 -6.53 15.56 -17.03
N CYS A 262 -7.33 15.22 -18.02
CA CYS A 262 -7.28 13.93 -18.70
C CYS A 262 -6.72 14.06 -20.12
N PHE A 263 -5.72 13.23 -20.45
CA PHE A 263 -5.21 13.13 -21.82
C PHE A 263 -6.01 12.11 -22.64
N PHE A 264 -6.46 12.52 -23.83
CA PHE A 264 -7.16 11.66 -24.78
C PHE A 264 -6.45 11.65 -26.14
N SER A 265 -5.75 10.55 -26.46
CA SER A 265 -4.95 10.38 -27.68
C SER A 265 -5.16 9.01 -28.35
N GLN A 266 -4.98 8.96 -29.67
CA GLN A 266 -5.05 7.75 -30.51
C GLN A 266 -3.91 6.76 -30.25
N GLN A 267 -2.70 7.30 -30.11
CA GLN A 267 -1.58 6.52 -29.63
C GLN A 267 -1.76 6.41 -28.15
N GLY A 268 -2.29 5.27 -27.76
CA GLY A 268 -2.51 4.95 -26.38
C GLY A 268 -1.33 5.28 -25.51
N LEU A 269 -1.60 6.04 -24.45
CA LEU A 269 -0.65 6.28 -23.37
C LEU A 269 -0.18 4.96 -22.71
N GLY A 270 -0.67 3.79 -23.08
CA GLY A 270 -0.17 2.50 -22.59
C GLY A 270 1.34 2.26 -22.72
N GLU A 271 1.97 2.57 -23.86
CA GLU A 271 3.44 2.49 -24.01
C GLU A 271 4.14 3.82 -23.71
N LEU A 272 3.41 4.93 -23.86
CA LEU A 272 3.91 6.31 -23.73
C LEU A 272 3.69 6.94 -22.33
N ALA A 273 3.04 6.22 -21.42
CA ALA A 273 2.85 6.55 -20.02
C ALA A 273 3.45 5.46 -19.15
N ASN A 274 4.66 5.01 -19.50
CA ASN A 274 5.54 4.47 -18.47
C ASN A 274 5.57 5.51 -17.35
N PRO A 275 4.94 5.23 -16.20
CA PRO A 275 4.70 6.27 -15.22
C PRO A 275 5.98 6.70 -14.53
N TYR A 276 7.06 5.94 -14.73
CA TYR A 276 8.39 6.15 -14.20
C TYR A 276 9.35 6.79 -15.21
N ASP A 277 8.89 7.09 -16.43
CA ASP A 277 9.69 7.86 -17.38
C ASP A 277 9.70 9.34 -16.93
N PRO A 278 10.86 9.91 -16.58
CA PRO A 278 10.95 11.30 -16.18
C PRO A 278 10.53 12.27 -17.30
N ASN A 279 10.60 11.84 -18.56
CA ASN A 279 10.21 12.62 -19.75
C ASN A 279 8.79 12.27 -20.23
N GLY A 280 8.00 11.58 -19.40
CA GLY A 280 6.61 11.25 -19.67
C GLY A 280 5.72 12.50 -19.65
N ILE A 281 4.96 12.73 -20.73
CA ILE A 281 4.12 13.95 -20.84
C ILE A 281 3.14 14.10 -19.66
N ALA A 282 2.63 13.00 -19.10
CA ALA A 282 1.66 13.04 -18.01
C ALA A 282 2.28 13.43 -16.66
N SER A 283 3.46 12.87 -16.32
CA SER A 283 4.18 13.19 -15.09
C SER A 283 4.70 14.63 -15.15
N GLU A 284 5.29 15.05 -16.27
CA GLU A 284 5.71 16.44 -16.47
C GLU A 284 4.53 17.41 -16.35
N THR A 285 3.38 17.07 -16.93
CA THR A 285 2.19 17.94 -16.89
C THR A 285 1.66 18.06 -15.47
N ALA A 286 1.68 16.99 -14.68
CA ALA A 286 1.28 17.06 -13.26
C ALA A 286 2.20 18.02 -12.48
N ILE A 287 3.51 17.98 -12.73
CA ILE A 287 4.50 18.87 -12.11
C ILE A 287 4.26 20.33 -12.55
N ASN A 288 4.13 20.57 -13.85
CA ASN A 288 4.01 21.92 -14.41
C ASN A 288 2.67 22.59 -14.06
N LEU A 289 1.57 21.83 -14.00
CA LEU A 289 0.27 22.32 -13.53
C LEU A 289 0.36 22.81 -12.08
N ALA A 290 0.95 22.00 -11.20
CA ALA A 290 1.13 22.35 -9.80
C ALA A 290 2.00 23.61 -9.65
N ARG A 291 3.10 23.72 -10.40
CA ARG A 291 3.96 24.93 -10.44
C ARG A 291 3.21 26.18 -10.92
N SER A 292 2.23 26.00 -11.78
CA SER A 292 1.36 27.07 -12.30
C SER A 292 0.13 27.33 -11.40
N ALA A 293 0.13 26.84 -10.16
CA ALA A 293 -0.96 26.94 -9.19
C ALA A 293 -2.30 26.33 -9.66
N ILE A 294 -2.23 25.35 -10.57
CA ILE A 294 -3.37 24.52 -11.01
C ILE A 294 -3.24 23.18 -10.30
N ASN A 295 -3.90 23.05 -9.13
CA ASN A 295 -3.87 21.81 -8.36
C ASN A 295 -4.90 20.83 -8.91
N ALA A 296 -4.46 19.91 -9.78
CA ALA A 296 -5.31 18.94 -10.44
C ALA A 296 -4.62 17.58 -10.57
N THR A 297 -5.39 16.49 -10.55
CA THR A 297 -4.89 15.15 -10.86
C THR A 297 -4.78 14.97 -12.37
N VAL A 298 -3.62 14.57 -12.87
CA VAL A 298 -3.47 14.21 -14.28
C VAL A 298 -3.82 12.74 -14.47
N THR A 299 -4.67 12.42 -15.45
CA THR A 299 -5.09 11.04 -15.72
C THR A 299 -4.83 10.60 -17.16
N THR A 300 -4.48 9.33 -17.30
CA THR A 300 -4.21 8.67 -18.58
C THR A 300 -4.85 7.28 -18.62
N TYR A 301 -5.17 6.79 -19.81
CA TYR A 301 -5.73 5.44 -20.01
C TYR A 301 -4.62 4.38 -20.09
N GLN A 302 -4.87 3.18 -19.55
CA GLN A 302 -3.95 2.04 -19.59
C GLN A 302 -3.95 1.30 -20.95
N GLN A 303 -2.85 0.61 -21.26
CA GLN A 303 -2.59 -0.10 -22.52
C GLN A 303 -3.71 -1.10 -22.88
N GLY A 304 -4.16 -1.06 -24.15
CA GLY A 304 -5.14 -2.00 -24.73
C GLY A 304 -6.54 -1.44 -24.97
N ASP A 305 -6.88 -0.31 -24.35
CA ASP A 305 -8.21 0.31 -24.44
C ASP A 305 -8.28 1.50 -25.43
N HIS A 306 -7.29 1.63 -26.33
CA HIS A 306 -6.95 2.85 -27.07
C HIS A 306 -7.50 2.96 -28.50
N GLN A 307 -8.41 2.09 -28.92
CA GLN A 307 -9.05 2.32 -30.21
C GLN A 307 -9.96 3.54 -30.07
N LEU A 308 -9.73 4.58 -30.90
CA LEU A 308 -10.77 5.59 -31.11
C LEU A 308 -12.04 4.85 -31.46
N LEU A 309 -13.06 5.12 -30.66
CA LEU A 309 -14.34 4.46 -30.79
C LEU A 309 -15.01 5.01 -32.05
N PRO A 310 -15.28 4.18 -33.08
CA PRO A 310 -16.02 4.65 -34.25
C PRO A 310 -17.40 5.16 -33.80
N LEU A 311 -17.97 6.14 -34.51
CA LEU A 311 -19.32 6.70 -34.31
C LEU A 311 -20.44 5.67 -34.57
N LEU A 312 -20.43 4.57 -33.82
CA LEU A 312 -21.44 3.52 -33.80
C LEU A 312 -21.96 3.41 -32.37
N SER A 313 -23.26 3.14 -32.22
CA SER A 313 -23.96 3.05 -30.93
C SER A 313 -23.32 2.08 -29.93
N ASP A 314 -22.65 1.02 -30.40
CA ASP A 314 -21.97 0.04 -29.55
C ASP A 314 -20.64 0.57 -28.98
N SER A 315 -20.00 1.51 -29.67
CA SER A 315 -18.74 2.13 -29.26
C SER A 315 -18.96 3.11 -28.11
N ILE A 316 -20.11 3.80 -28.11
CA ILE A 316 -20.61 4.62 -27.01
C ILE A 316 -20.63 3.79 -25.72
N ASN A 317 -21.29 2.62 -25.68
CA ASN A 317 -21.32 1.75 -24.49
C ASN A 317 -19.95 1.24 -24.01
N LYS A 318 -19.02 0.94 -24.95
CA LYS A 318 -17.63 0.58 -24.62
C LYS A 318 -16.86 1.76 -23.99
N TYR A 319 -17.09 2.98 -24.47
CA TYR A 319 -16.55 4.21 -23.86
C TYR A 319 -16.95 4.33 -22.38
N TYR A 320 -18.24 4.13 -22.07
CA TYR A 320 -18.76 4.26 -20.71
C TYR A 320 -18.25 3.17 -19.77
N ALA A 321 -18.06 1.94 -20.26
CA ALA A 321 -17.45 0.86 -19.48
C ALA A 321 -15.97 1.15 -19.10
N LEU A 322 -15.27 1.95 -19.91
CA LEU A 322 -13.91 2.42 -19.66
C LEU A 322 -13.87 3.64 -18.73
N ALA A 323 -14.68 4.67 -19.00
CA ALA A 323 -14.72 5.91 -18.22
C ALA A 323 -15.31 5.73 -16.81
N GLY A 324 -16.25 4.78 -16.62
CA GLY A 324 -16.81 4.45 -15.31
C GLY A 324 -15.92 3.54 -14.45
N ASN A 325 -14.93 2.87 -15.05
CA ASN A 325 -14.00 1.99 -14.32
C ASN A 325 -12.72 2.76 -13.96
N ASN A 326 -12.73 3.43 -12.81
CA ASN A 326 -11.54 4.05 -12.19
C ASN A 326 -10.31 3.12 -12.09
N ARG A 327 -10.50 1.79 -12.19
CA ARG A 327 -9.42 0.79 -12.18
C ARG A 327 -8.54 0.76 -13.43
N ARG A 328 -8.97 1.41 -14.52
CA ARG A 328 -8.26 1.40 -15.82
C ARG A 328 -7.53 2.72 -16.14
N LEU A 329 -7.54 3.66 -15.20
CA LEU A 329 -6.87 4.96 -15.32
C LEU A 329 -5.60 4.97 -14.47
N THR A 330 -4.54 5.51 -15.03
CA THR A 330 -3.32 5.87 -14.30
C THR A 330 -3.45 7.32 -13.86
N LYS A 331 -3.17 7.61 -12.58
CA LYS A 331 -3.32 8.94 -11.97
C LYS A 331 -1.97 9.48 -11.52
N PHE A 332 -1.70 10.74 -11.82
CA PHE A 332 -0.50 11.46 -11.43
C PHE A 332 -0.90 12.69 -10.60
N ASN A 333 -0.28 12.86 -9.43
CA ASN A 333 -0.47 14.02 -8.56
C ASN A 333 0.88 14.55 -8.12
N TYR A 334 1.05 15.86 -8.08
CA TYR A 334 2.28 16.48 -7.59
C TYR A 334 2.01 17.36 -6.37
N ASN A 335 2.77 17.15 -5.30
CA ASN A 335 2.76 17.99 -4.11
C ASN A 335 3.98 18.92 -4.12
N ASN A 336 3.74 20.20 -4.36
CA ASN A 336 4.77 21.24 -4.38
C ASN A 336 5.47 21.45 -3.02
N GLU A 337 4.79 21.22 -1.89
CA GLU A 337 5.36 21.52 -0.56
C GLU A 337 6.54 20.59 -0.23
N ILE A 338 6.45 19.34 -0.64
CA ILE A 338 7.46 18.30 -0.42
C ILE A 338 8.18 17.88 -1.72
N ASN A 339 7.91 18.59 -2.82
CA ASN A 339 8.41 18.34 -4.17
C ASN A 339 8.23 16.88 -4.63
N GLN A 340 7.03 16.32 -4.42
CA GLN A 340 6.81 14.89 -4.57
C GLN A 340 5.74 14.53 -5.60
N LEU A 341 6.09 13.61 -6.50
CA LEU A 341 5.18 13.01 -7.48
C LEU A 341 4.58 11.71 -6.91
N TYR A 342 3.28 11.54 -7.15
CA TYR A 342 2.49 10.38 -6.78
C TYR A 342 1.89 9.74 -8.01
N LEU A 343 1.93 8.41 -8.04
CA LEU A 343 1.31 7.57 -9.03
C LEU A 343 0.21 6.74 -8.34
N ASN A 344 -1.04 6.86 -8.79
CA ASN A 344 -2.19 6.19 -8.20
C ASN A 344 -2.30 6.39 -6.67
N ASN A 345 -2.01 7.61 -6.20
CA ASN A 345 -1.99 8.01 -4.78
C ASN A 345 -0.88 7.36 -3.93
N VAL A 346 0.08 6.69 -4.56
CA VAL A 346 1.27 6.13 -3.91
C VAL A 346 2.50 6.87 -4.43
N HIS A 347 3.49 7.07 -3.55
CA HIS A 347 4.74 7.73 -3.90
C HIS A 347 5.40 7.04 -5.10
N ILE A 348 5.88 7.81 -6.09
CA ILE A 348 6.36 7.21 -7.35
C ILE A 348 7.54 6.25 -7.12
N GLU A 349 8.45 6.58 -6.21
CA GLU A 349 9.59 5.76 -5.80
C GLU A 349 9.15 4.45 -5.14
N GLN A 350 8.10 4.48 -4.31
CA GLN A 350 7.55 3.28 -3.67
C GLN A 350 6.94 2.36 -4.72
N ASN A 351 6.14 2.90 -5.64
CA ASN A 351 5.56 2.14 -6.73
C ASN A 351 6.63 1.53 -7.65
N LEU A 352 7.63 2.33 -8.03
CA LEU A 352 8.74 1.88 -8.85
C LEU A 352 9.51 0.74 -8.16
N LEU A 353 9.85 0.91 -6.89
CA LEU A 353 10.50 -0.13 -6.11
C LEU A 353 9.64 -1.39 -6.04
N MET A 354 8.32 -1.25 -5.79
CA MET A 354 7.41 -2.40 -5.73
C MET A 354 7.32 -3.13 -7.07
N ASP A 355 7.25 -2.41 -8.18
CA ASP A 355 7.20 -3.00 -9.52
C ASP A 355 8.54 -3.66 -9.91
N ILE A 356 9.68 -3.14 -9.42
CA ILE A 356 10.99 -3.78 -9.56
C ILE A 356 11.06 -5.08 -8.75
N VAL A 357 10.72 -5.05 -7.44
CA VAL A 357 10.85 -6.24 -6.57
C VAL A 357 9.83 -7.33 -6.91
N THR A 358 8.71 -6.96 -7.55
CA THR A 358 7.69 -7.91 -8.05
C THR A 358 7.92 -8.38 -9.49
N ASP A 359 9.08 -8.08 -10.08
CA ASP A 359 9.48 -8.49 -11.44
C ASP A 359 8.58 -7.98 -12.57
N LYS A 360 7.76 -6.95 -12.32
CA LYS A 360 7.05 -6.23 -13.39
C LYS A 360 8.02 -5.35 -14.20
N ILE A 361 9.08 -4.87 -13.57
CA ILE A 361 10.15 -4.12 -14.20
C ILE A 361 11.46 -4.90 -14.11
N ASP A 362 12.03 -5.24 -15.27
CA ASP A 362 13.40 -5.77 -15.37
C ASP A 362 14.40 -4.62 -15.41
N ILE A 363 15.02 -4.33 -14.26
CA ILE A 363 15.98 -3.25 -14.08
C ILE A 363 17.26 -3.45 -14.91
N ASN A 364 17.62 -4.69 -15.25
CA ASN A 364 18.83 -4.97 -16.03
C ASN A 364 18.69 -4.57 -17.50
N LYS A 365 17.46 -4.38 -17.99
CA LYS A 365 17.17 -3.96 -19.38
C LYS A 365 16.94 -2.46 -19.55
N ASN A 366 16.65 -1.74 -18.46
CA ASN A 366 16.12 -0.37 -18.51
C ASN A 366 16.73 0.56 -17.45
N ASN A 367 17.99 0.31 -17.06
CA ASN A 367 18.65 0.98 -15.93
C ASN A 367 18.54 2.51 -16.00
N ASP A 368 18.88 3.10 -17.15
CA ASP A 368 18.98 4.56 -17.33
C ASP A 368 17.65 5.31 -17.16
N LYS A 369 16.51 4.66 -17.47
CA LYS A 369 15.19 5.30 -17.43
C LYS A 369 14.63 5.48 -16.02
N TYR A 370 15.02 4.62 -15.09
CA TYR A 370 14.44 4.55 -13.74
C TYR A 370 15.35 5.16 -12.67
N CYS A 371 16.63 5.42 -13.00
CA CYS A 371 17.61 6.04 -12.11
C CYS A 371 17.10 7.34 -11.48
N TYR A 372 16.42 8.20 -12.25
CA TYR A 372 16.00 9.53 -11.81
C TYR A 372 15.20 9.51 -10.49
N HIS A 373 14.18 8.64 -10.41
CA HIS A 373 13.34 8.55 -9.22
C HIS A 373 14.06 7.88 -8.03
N LEU A 374 15.02 6.99 -8.31
CA LEU A 374 15.70 6.22 -7.28
C LEU A 374 17.03 6.83 -6.81
N GLN A 375 17.46 7.95 -7.40
CA GLN A 375 18.78 8.57 -7.15
C GLN A 375 19.02 8.95 -5.68
N GLY A 376 17.98 9.24 -4.91
CA GLY A 376 18.10 9.50 -3.47
C GLY A 376 18.17 8.25 -2.59
N TYR A 377 17.72 7.11 -3.13
CA TYR A 377 17.36 5.92 -2.35
C TYR A 377 18.28 4.73 -2.64
N LEU A 378 18.57 4.44 -3.90
CA LEU A 378 19.15 3.16 -4.34
C LEU A 378 20.32 3.34 -5.30
N VAL A 379 21.12 4.38 -5.13
CA VAL A 379 22.36 4.55 -5.90
C VAL A 379 23.62 4.17 -5.11
N ASP A 380 24.64 3.80 -5.85
CA ASP A 380 25.99 3.52 -5.38
C ASP A 380 26.86 4.81 -5.35
N GLU A 381 28.15 4.64 -5.09
CA GLU A 381 29.12 5.75 -5.02
C GLU A 381 29.39 6.42 -6.38
N ASN A 382 28.97 5.80 -7.48
CA ASN A 382 29.13 6.32 -8.85
C ASN A 382 27.81 6.87 -9.43
N ASP A 383 26.81 7.14 -8.57
CA ASP A 383 25.45 7.56 -8.97
C ASP A 383 24.69 6.56 -9.87
N LEU A 384 25.10 5.29 -9.88
CA LEU A 384 24.42 4.22 -10.61
C LEU A 384 23.51 3.43 -9.67
N LEU A 385 22.45 2.81 -10.20
CA LEU A 385 21.56 1.98 -9.40
C LEU A 385 22.30 0.80 -8.74
N ASP A 386 22.20 0.73 -7.42
CA ASP A 386 22.77 -0.30 -6.58
C ASP A 386 21.91 -1.57 -6.64
N ILE A 387 22.18 -2.38 -7.66
CA ILE A 387 21.49 -3.66 -7.91
C ILE A 387 21.63 -4.60 -6.71
N ASN A 388 22.72 -4.51 -5.94
CA ASN A 388 22.89 -5.31 -4.74
C ASN A 388 21.88 -4.93 -3.66
N LYS A 389 21.68 -3.63 -3.38
CA LYS A 389 20.62 -3.18 -2.46
C LYS A 389 19.23 -3.59 -2.92
N ILE A 390 18.95 -3.52 -4.22
CA ILE A 390 17.64 -3.94 -4.77
C ILE A 390 17.42 -5.44 -4.56
N ASN A 391 18.42 -6.27 -4.86
CA ASN A 391 18.36 -7.70 -4.59
C ASN A 391 18.22 -7.99 -3.10
N GLN A 392 18.86 -7.22 -2.22
CA GLN A 392 18.66 -7.31 -0.78
C GLN A 392 17.23 -6.99 -0.38
N ILE A 393 16.63 -5.89 -0.85
CA ILE A 393 15.22 -5.56 -0.54
C ILE A 393 14.28 -6.68 -1.01
N LYS A 394 14.56 -7.26 -2.18
CA LYS A 394 13.73 -8.30 -2.79
C LYS A 394 13.81 -9.64 -2.06
N TYR A 395 15.00 -10.04 -1.58
CA TYR A 395 15.24 -11.40 -1.11
C TYR A 395 15.55 -11.51 0.38
N ASP A 396 16.03 -10.45 1.03
CA ASP A 396 16.24 -10.43 2.48
C ASP A 396 14.90 -10.11 3.17
N PRO A 397 14.30 -11.08 3.90
CA PRO A 397 12.98 -10.90 4.49
C PRO A 397 12.96 -9.81 5.58
N ILE A 398 14.08 -9.61 6.29
CA ILE A 398 14.16 -8.60 7.35
C ILE A 398 14.25 -7.22 6.73
N LEU A 399 15.13 -7.04 5.74
CA LEU A 399 15.27 -5.74 5.07
C LEU A 399 13.97 -5.37 4.33
N SER A 400 13.32 -6.34 3.68
CA SER A 400 12.03 -6.15 3.04
C SER A 400 10.98 -5.61 4.03
N GLN A 401 10.89 -6.19 5.23
CA GLN A 401 10.00 -5.70 6.28
C GLN A 401 10.37 -4.29 6.74
N LYS A 402 11.66 -3.98 6.90
CA LYS A 402 12.13 -2.62 7.25
C LYS A 402 11.75 -1.58 6.19
N VAL A 403 11.86 -1.92 4.91
CA VAL A 403 11.45 -1.06 3.79
C VAL A 403 9.95 -0.84 3.76
N ASN A 404 9.15 -1.90 3.92
CA ASN A 404 7.68 -1.77 3.99
C ASN A 404 7.27 -0.87 5.15
N ASN A 405 7.84 -1.07 6.34
CA ASN A 405 7.59 -0.24 7.52
C ASN A 405 7.97 1.23 7.29
N TYR A 406 9.03 1.52 6.52
CA TYR A 406 9.43 2.89 6.18
C TYR A 406 8.32 3.61 5.38
N PHE A 407 7.71 2.93 4.41
CA PHE A 407 6.61 3.50 3.64
C PHE A 407 5.31 3.55 4.43
N GLU A 408 4.94 2.50 5.17
CA GLU A 408 3.71 2.47 5.98
C GLU A 408 3.69 3.55 7.06
N GLN A 409 4.85 3.88 7.65
CA GLN A 409 4.98 4.93 8.66
C GLN A 409 5.09 6.35 8.07
N ASN A 410 4.93 6.51 6.75
CA ASN A 410 5.08 7.77 6.03
C ASN A 410 6.42 8.48 6.28
N LYS A 411 7.49 7.75 6.60
CA LYS A 411 8.82 8.30 6.91
C LYS A 411 9.44 9.06 5.73
N TYR A 412 9.01 8.74 4.51
CA TYR A 412 9.36 9.46 3.28
C TYR A 412 8.89 10.92 3.25
N SER A 413 7.90 11.29 4.07
CA SER A 413 7.41 12.67 4.19
C SER A 413 8.18 13.51 5.22
N SER A 414 9.07 12.89 6.00
CA SER A 414 9.86 13.58 7.01
C SER A 414 10.99 14.42 6.40
N SER A 415 11.40 15.48 7.09
CA SER A 415 12.57 16.29 6.71
C SER A 415 13.87 15.48 6.67
N ASN A 416 13.93 14.34 7.38
CA ASN A 416 15.08 13.45 7.47
C ASN A 416 14.94 12.17 6.61
N ARG A 417 14.00 12.14 5.65
CA ARG A 417 13.66 10.94 4.85
C ARG A 417 14.85 10.13 4.35
N LEU A 418 15.84 10.77 3.74
CA LEU A 418 17.01 10.09 3.18
C LEU A 418 17.96 9.55 4.26
N ILE A 419 18.04 10.22 5.41
CA ILE A 419 18.82 9.74 6.57
C ILE A 419 18.15 8.50 7.15
N GLU A 420 16.82 8.53 7.31
CA GLU A 420 16.05 7.38 7.81
C GLU A 420 16.10 6.19 6.84
N TRP A 421 16.06 6.44 5.53
CA TRP A 421 16.22 5.41 4.51
C TRP A 421 17.61 4.75 4.58
N ARG A 422 18.68 5.55 4.65
CA ARG A 422 20.05 5.02 4.74
C ARG A 422 20.24 4.14 5.97
N LYS A 423 19.61 4.49 7.11
CA LYS A 423 19.66 3.69 8.34
C LYS A 423 19.08 2.27 8.17
N LEU A 424 18.21 2.02 7.19
CA LEU A 424 17.65 0.68 6.95
C LEU A 424 18.74 -0.35 6.59
N PHE A 425 19.83 0.11 5.96
CA PHE A 425 20.94 -0.73 5.47
C PHE A 425 22.15 -0.75 6.43
N LEU A 426 22.16 0.14 7.43
CA LEU A 426 23.27 0.24 8.38
C LEU A 426 23.07 -0.73 9.55
N ASN A 427 24.18 -1.30 10.01
CA ASN A 427 24.24 -2.13 11.22
C ASN A 427 24.83 -1.32 12.38
N SER A 428 24.32 -0.11 12.63
CA SER A 428 24.92 0.83 13.59
C SER A 428 24.64 0.48 15.05
N GLU A 429 23.52 -0.19 15.33
CA GLU A 429 23.17 -0.68 16.67
C GLU A 429 22.67 -2.12 16.56
N LEU A 430 23.32 -3.03 17.29
CA LEU A 430 22.86 -4.41 17.43
C LEU A 430 21.53 -4.41 18.18
N PRO A 431 20.45 -4.96 17.61
CA PRO A 431 19.17 -5.06 18.29
C PRO A 431 19.27 -5.92 19.55
N THR A 432 18.23 -5.88 20.38
CA THR A 432 18.14 -6.76 21.56
C THR A 432 18.18 -8.23 21.14
N VAL A 433 18.61 -9.12 22.05
CA VAL A 433 18.63 -10.58 21.80
C VAL A 433 17.26 -11.09 21.35
N GLN A 434 16.19 -10.52 21.90
CA GLN A 434 14.80 -10.81 21.51
C GLN A 434 14.58 -10.58 20.02
N GLN A 435 14.96 -9.39 19.53
CA GLN A 435 14.81 -9.04 18.13
C GLN A 435 15.72 -9.89 17.24
N GLN A 436 16.98 -10.11 17.66
CA GLN A 436 17.91 -10.97 16.93
C GLN A 436 17.37 -12.41 16.80
N ALA A 437 16.75 -12.96 17.85
CA ALA A 437 16.16 -14.29 17.83
C ALA A 437 14.95 -14.37 16.89
N TYR A 438 14.07 -13.37 16.93
CA TYR A 438 12.92 -13.27 16.02
C TYR A 438 13.37 -13.15 14.55
N ASP A 439 14.31 -12.26 14.29
CA ASP A 439 14.88 -12.02 12.96
C ASP A 439 15.58 -13.28 12.41
N THR A 440 16.36 -13.97 13.24
CA THR A 440 17.03 -15.22 12.88
C THR A 440 16.02 -16.32 12.53
N LYS A 441 14.93 -16.42 13.29
CA LYS A 441 13.84 -17.35 12.99
C LYS A 441 13.24 -17.07 11.60
N ILE A 442 12.93 -15.81 11.30
CA ILE A 442 12.42 -15.40 9.98
C ILE A 442 13.40 -15.78 8.87
N LEU A 443 14.70 -15.52 9.07
CA LEU A 443 15.73 -15.88 8.08
C LEU A 443 15.75 -17.37 7.82
N LEU A 444 15.79 -18.20 8.86
CA LEU A 444 15.82 -19.65 8.71
C LEU A 444 14.56 -20.19 8.02
N GLU A 445 13.37 -19.67 8.34
CA GLU A 445 12.12 -20.05 7.66
C GLU A 445 12.14 -19.71 6.16
N ASN A 446 12.61 -18.51 5.81
CA ASN A 446 12.68 -18.07 4.41
C ASN A 446 13.78 -18.79 3.63
N ILE A 447 14.92 -19.07 4.26
CA ILE A 447 16.01 -19.86 3.64
C ILE A 447 15.54 -21.30 3.41
N ALA A 448 14.80 -21.90 4.36
CA ALA A 448 14.25 -23.24 4.19
C ALA A 448 13.25 -23.30 3.03
N TYR A 449 12.41 -22.28 2.88
CA TYR A 449 11.47 -22.17 1.77
C TYR A 449 12.17 -21.89 0.43
N ARG A 450 13.18 -21.01 0.42
CA ARG A 450 13.92 -20.59 -0.79
C ARG A 450 15.41 -20.43 -0.51
N PRO A 451 16.22 -21.52 -0.60
CA PRO A 451 17.65 -21.47 -0.23
C PRO A 451 18.49 -20.44 -0.98
N LYS A 452 18.11 -20.12 -2.23
CA LYS A 452 18.84 -19.18 -3.09
C LYS A 452 18.90 -17.75 -2.54
N ILE A 453 18.01 -17.36 -1.61
CA ILE A 453 18.03 -15.99 -1.04
C ILE A 453 19.31 -15.68 -0.28
N ILE A 454 20.05 -16.71 0.15
CA ILE A 454 21.29 -16.54 0.92
C ILE A 454 22.35 -15.70 0.21
N HIS A 455 22.35 -15.70 -1.12
CA HIS A 455 23.28 -14.93 -1.95
C HIS A 455 22.92 -13.43 -2.04
N SER A 456 21.81 -13.02 -1.45
CA SER A 456 21.30 -11.65 -1.52
C SER A 456 20.91 -11.11 -0.15
N LEU A 457 21.41 -11.69 0.94
CA LEU A 457 21.16 -11.19 2.29
C LEU A 457 21.93 -9.89 2.55
N SER A 458 21.33 -9.01 3.34
CA SER A 458 21.97 -7.79 3.84
C SER A 458 23.10 -8.11 4.82
N ASN A 459 23.95 -7.12 5.09
CA ASN A 459 25.03 -7.25 6.09
C ASN A 459 24.50 -7.62 7.49
N TYR A 460 23.32 -7.09 7.86
CA TYR A 460 22.67 -7.41 9.13
C TYR A 460 22.27 -8.89 9.19
N SER A 461 21.58 -9.39 8.16
CA SER A 461 21.13 -10.78 8.11
C SER A 461 22.29 -11.78 8.04
N ASN A 462 23.34 -11.44 7.28
CA ASN A 462 24.57 -12.22 7.26
C ASN A 462 25.26 -12.23 8.64
N ASN A 463 25.28 -11.10 9.35
CA ASN A 463 25.81 -11.04 10.71
C ASN A 463 25.03 -11.98 11.65
N LEU A 464 23.69 -11.93 11.64
CA LEU A 464 22.87 -12.84 12.46
C LEU A 464 23.17 -14.32 12.19
N LEU A 465 23.24 -14.72 10.91
CA LEU A 465 23.58 -16.10 10.56
C LEU A 465 25.00 -16.47 10.99
N SER A 466 25.96 -15.55 10.82
CA SER A 466 27.35 -15.78 11.22
C SER A 466 27.50 -15.98 12.74
N GLN A 467 26.63 -15.40 13.57
CA GLN A 467 26.68 -15.66 15.01
C GLN A 467 26.38 -17.12 15.37
N LEU A 468 25.65 -17.84 14.52
CA LEU A 468 25.24 -19.23 14.76
C LEU A 468 26.03 -20.24 13.94
N PHE A 469 26.31 -19.92 12.69
CA PHE A 469 26.98 -20.79 11.73
C PHE A 469 28.28 -20.12 11.32
N LEU A 470 29.32 -20.20 12.16
CA LEU A 470 30.60 -19.56 11.90
C LEU A 470 31.69 -20.60 11.63
N TYR A 471 32.48 -20.40 10.58
CA TYR A 471 33.78 -21.04 10.47
C TYR A 471 34.80 -20.35 11.39
N SER A 472 35.90 -21.04 11.72
CA SER A 472 36.98 -20.45 12.53
C SER A 472 37.66 -19.24 11.86
N ASP A 473 37.44 -19.03 10.56
CA ASP A 473 37.95 -17.89 9.79
C ASP A 473 36.99 -16.68 9.76
N GLY A 474 35.83 -16.76 10.42
CA GLY A 474 34.85 -15.69 10.50
C GLY A 474 33.82 -15.65 9.38
N THR A 475 33.83 -16.60 8.43
CA THR A 475 32.81 -16.70 7.37
C THR A 475 31.65 -17.60 7.78
N ILE A 476 30.50 -17.48 7.09
CA ILE A 476 29.31 -18.30 7.39
C ILE A 476 29.57 -19.77 7.01
N ASN A 477 29.33 -20.69 7.95
CA ASN A 477 29.37 -22.13 7.71
C ASN A 477 28.13 -22.59 6.93
N MET A 478 28.15 -22.36 5.62
CA MET A 478 27.07 -22.69 4.70
C MET A 478 26.74 -24.18 4.71
N ARG A 479 27.73 -25.06 4.92
CA ARG A 479 27.49 -26.50 5.00
C ARG A 479 26.60 -26.83 6.19
N GLU A 480 26.94 -26.33 7.36
CA GLU A 480 26.19 -26.57 8.59
C GLU A 480 24.78 -25.97 8.54
N LEU A 481 24.67 -24.73 8.05
CA LEU A 481 23.37 -24.10 7.82
C LEU A 481 22.51 -24.95 6.87
N MET A 482 23.05 -25.35 5.72
CA MET A 482 22.28 -26.17 4.78
C MET A 482 21.96 -27.56 5.36
N THR A 483 22.85 -28.18 6.15
CA THR A 483 22.53 -29.43 6.86
C THR A 483 21.36 -29.25 7.82
N LEU A 484 21.35 -28.17 8.61
CA LEU A 484 20.23 -27.84 9.48
C LEU A 484 18.93 -27.64 8.68
N ILE A 485 18.98 -26.91 7.56
CA ILE A 485 17.81 -26.63 6.72
C ILE A 485 17.21 -27.91 6.12
N HIS A 486 18.02 -28.91 5.81
CA HIS A 486 17.55 -30.21 5.30
C HIS A 486 17.04 -31.14 6.42
N ASP A 487 17.42 -30.91 7.68
CA ASP A 487 16.90 -31.63 8.85
C ASP A 487 15.71 -30.88 9.45
N HIS A 488 14.51 -31.25 9.00
CA HIS A 488 13.27 -30.59 9.44
C HIS A 488 13.08 -30.62 10.96
N GLN A 489 13.47 -31.73 11.63
CA GLN A 489 13.29 -31.84 13.08
C GLN A 489 14.27 -30.92 13.82
N ALA A 490 15.54 -30.89 13.41
CA ALA A 490 16.52 -29.99 14.00
C ALA A 490 16.17 -28.51 13.77
N LEU A 491 15.69 -28.17 12.57
CA LEU A 491 15.23 -26.83 12.24
C LEU A 491 14.06 -26.39 13.11
N GLU A 492 13.01 -27.21 13.24
CA GLU A 492 11.85 -26.88 14.08
C GLU A 492 12.24 -26.77 15.57
N ASN A 493 13.14 -27.63 16.06
CA ASN A 493 13.66 -27.51 17.42
C ASN A 493 14.36 -26.16 17.63
N LEU A 494 15.23 -25.74 16.70
CA LEU A 494 15.90 -24.44 16.80
C LEU A 494 14.90 -23.28 16.73
N LYS A 495 13.92 -23.36 15.83
CA LYS A 495 12.87 -22.34 15.69
C LYS A 495 12.07 -22.18 16.99
N MET A 496 11.73 -23.27 17.67
CA MET A 496 11.05 -23.21 18.96
C MET A 496 11.89 -22.45 19.99
N VAL A 497 13.19 -22.76 20.12
CA VAL A 497 14.09 -22.04 21.03
C VAL A 497 14.20 -20.55 20.66
N LEU A 498 14.24 -20.21 19.37
CA LEU A 498 14.28 -18.82 18.90
C LEU A 498 12.97 -18.06 19.21
N ILE A 499 11.81 -18.72 19.08
CA ILE A 499 10.52 -18.14 19.48
C ILE A 499 10.54 -17.80 20.97
N GLU A 500 11.00 -18.72 21.81
CA GLU A 500 11.10 -18.47 23.24
C GLU A 500 12.06 -17.32 23.56
N LEU A 501 13.24 -17.30 22.92
CA LEU A 501 14.21 -16.21 23.07
C LEU A 501 13.65 -14.86 22.62
N SER A 502 12.79 -14.84 21.61
CA SER A 502 12.13 -13.60 21.17
C SER A 502 11.18 -13.01 22.23
N ALA A 503 10.75 -13.82 23.19
CA ALA A 503 9.75 -13.48 24.19
C ALA A 503 10.32 -13.47 25.63
N ILE A 504 11.66 -13.39 25.78
CA ILE A 504 12.28 -13.28 27.10
C ILE A 504 12.09 -11.89 27.71
N ASP A 505 11.88 -11.87 29.02
CA ASP A 505 11.83 -10.65 29.81
C ASP A 505 13.19 -9.95 29.83
N LYS A 506 13.20 -8.61 29.75
CA LYS A 506 14.41 -7.77 29.86
C LYS A 506 15.20 -7.97 31.16
N ARG A 507 14.55 -8.51 32.21
CA ARG A 507 15.16 -8.85 33.50
C ARG A 507 15.86 -10.20 33.50
N SER A 508 15.70 -11.01 32.46
CA SER A 508 16.43 -12.27 32.30
C SER A 508 17.89 -12.01 31.95
N GLU A 509 18.86 -12.73 32.52
CA GLU A 509 20.26 -12.56 32.10
C GLU A 509 20.48 -13.02 30.65
N LEU A 510 19.61 -13.87 30.09
CA LEU A 510 19.65 -14.22 28.67
C LEU A 510 19.54 -12.98 27.77
N SER A 511 18.88 -11.91 28.23
CA SER A 511 18.74 -10.66 27.49
C SER A 511 20.05 -9.86 27.37
N GLN A 512 21.04 -10.19 28.20
CA GLN A 512 22.35 -9.51 28.28
C GLN A 512 23.47 -10.28 27.57
N LEU A 513 23.18 -11.47 27.04
CA LEU A 513 24.15 -12.34 26.36
C LEU A 513 24.16 -12.08 24.85
N SER A 514 25.16 -12.61 24.12
CA SER A 514 25.04 -12.72 22.65
C SER A 514 23.96 -13.75 22.27
N LEU A 515 23.43 -13.68 21.04
CA LEU A 515 22.43 -14.65 20.57
C LEU A 515 22.93 -16.10 20.70
N SER A 516 24.18 -16.36 20.31
CA SER A 516 24.79 -17.69 20.40
C SER A 516 24.92 -18.20 21.84
N GLN A 517 25.33 -17.33 22.77
CA GLN A 517 25.40 -17.64 24.20
C GLN A 517 24.01 -17.87 24.80
N ALA A 518 23.03 -17.04 24.44
CA ALA A 518 21.65 -17.18 24.89
C ALA A 518 21.01 -18.47 24.39
N LEU A 519 21.25 -18.86 23.13
CA LEU A 519 20.80 -20.13 22.56
C LEU A 519 21.42 -21.34 23.26
N ALA A 520 22.74 -21.35 23.44
CA ALA A 520 23.43 -22.43 24.14
C ALA A 520 22.91 -22.58 25.57
N LYS A 521 22.76 -21.46 26.30
CA LYS A 521 22.24 -21.46 27.68
C LYS A 521 20.77 -21.86 27.73
N SER A 522 19.96 -21.46 26.76
CA SER A 522 18.55 -21.86 26.63
C SER A 522 18.40 -23.37 26.33
N GLN A 523 19.21 -23.92 25.43
CA GLN A 523 19.20 -25.37 25.14
C GLN A 523 19.65 -26.20 26.35
N GLN A 524 20.69 -25.75 27.07
CA GLN A 524 21.10 -26.37 28.33
C GLN A 524 19.96 -26.32 29.36
N TRP A 525 19.23 -25.20 29.44
CA TRP A 525 18.07 -25.07 30.31
C TRP A 525 16.94 -26.04 29.95
N HIS A 526 16.59 -26.17 28.66
CA HIS A 526 15.57 -27.11 28.22
C HIS A 526 15.90 -28.55 28.61
N ASN A 527 17.16 -28.95 28.38
CA ASN A 527 17.64 -30.28 28.74
C ASN A 527 17.58 -30.50 30.24
N TYR A 528 18.05 -29.53 31.04
CA TYR A 528 17.95 -29.54 32.51
C TYR A 528 16.50 -29.68 32.97
N TYR A 529 15.61 -28.83 32.44
CA TYR A 529 14.23 -28.74 32.86
C TYR A 529 13.48 -30.04 32.55
N PHE A 530 13.58 -30.50 31.30
CA PHE A 530 12.97 -31.73 30.84
C PHE A 530 13.47 -32.95 31.64
N SER A 531 14.79 -33.12 31.79
CA SER A 531 15.33 -34.28 32.51
C SER A 531 14.87 -34.33 33.96
N ASN A 532 14.81 -33.18 34.63
CA ASN A 532 14.48 -33.11 36.05
C ASN A 532 12.97 -33.22 36.30
N ILE A 533 12.12 -32.70 35.41
CA ILE A 533 10.67 -32.91 35.50
C ILE A 533 10.31 -34.36 35.22
N VAL A 534 10.90 -34.98 34.21
CA VAL A 534 10.68 -36.42 33.94
C VAL A 534 11.14 -37.26 35.12
N SER A 535 12.32 -36.97 35.69
CA SER A 535 12.81 -37.64 36.90
C SER A 535 11.84 -37.49 38.08
N LEU A 536 11.38 -36.27 38.35
CA LEU A 536 10.44 -35.98 39.42
C LEU A 536 9.11 -36.71 39.18
N ALA A 537 8.55 -36.62 37.97
CA ALA A 537 7.31 -37.27 37.58
C ALA A 537 7.37 -38.79 37.80
N ASN A 538 8.46 -39.43 37.36
CA ASN A 538 8.69 -40.87 37.56
C ASN A 538 8.77 -41.24 39.05
N LYS A 539 9.37 -40.40 39.89
CA LYS A 539 9.45 -40.62 41.34
C LYS A 539 8.12 -40.40 42.05
N THR A 540 7.27 -39.53 41.51
CA THR A 540 5.93 -39.25 42.03
C THR A 540 4.83 -40.14 41.44
N ASP A 541 5.15 -41.00 40.46
CA ASP A 541 4.18 -41.93 39.89
C ASP A 541 3.63 -42.84 41.00
N THR A 542 2.31 -42.95 41.04
CA THR A 542 1.40 -43.46 42.08
C THR A 542 1.79 -44.77 42.78
N LYS A 543 2.78 -45.51 42.28
CA LYS A 543 3.33 -46.74 42.88
C LYS A 543 4.32 -46.49 44.03
N SER A 544 4.94 -45.31 44.13
CA SER A 544 5.96 -45.01 45.16
C SER A 544 5.40 -44.31 46.40
N ILE A 545 4.27 -43.62 46.30
CA ILE A 545 3.60 -42.94 47.44
C ILE A 545 2.08 -43.21 47.39
N PRO A 546 1.61 -44.37 47.91
CA PRO A 546 0.26 -44.90 47.68
C PRO A 546 -0.89 -44.12 48.35
N SER A 547 -0.69 -42.85 48.75
CA SER A 547 -1.66 -42.09 49.54
C SER A 547 -1.84 -40.61 49.17
N PHE A 548 -1.24 -40.15 48.07
CA PHE A 548 -1.51 -38.84 47.49
C PHE A 548 -1.93 -38.96 46.03
N ASN A 549 -2.83 -38.09 45.58
CA ASN A 549 -2.91 -37.73 44.18
C ASN A 549 -1.94 -36.56 43.94
N ILE A 550 -0.80 -36.85 43.30
CA ILE A 550 0.20 -35.84 42.96
C ILE A 550 -0.07 -35.34 41.54
N THR A 551 -0.27 -34.03 41.39
CA THR A 551 -0.34 -33.39 40.07
C THR A 551 0.86 -32.47 39.91
N LEU A 552 1.63 -32.70 38.84
CA LEU A 552 2.72 -31.82 38.43
C LEU A 552 2.22 -30.94 37.29
N ASN A 553 2.31 -29.63 37.49
CA ASN A 553 2.02 -28.61 36.49
C ASN A 553 3.31 -27.84 36.17
N PRO A 554 4.07 -28.30 35.16
CA PRO A 554 5.29 -27.65 34.70
C PRO A 554 5.04 -26.17 34.38
N LEU A 555 5.92 -25.28 34.86
CA LEU A 555 5.90 -23.88 34.46
C LEU A 555 6.74 -23.65 33.19
N VAL A 556 6.10 -23.22 32.11
CA VAL A 556 6.79 -22.85 30.86
C VAL A 556 7.86 -21.79 31.17
N HIS A 557 9.09 -22.01 30.69
CA HIS A 557 10.27 -21.13 30.83
C HIS A 557 11.00 -21.08 32.18
N ALA A 558 10.55 -21.82 33.22
CA ALA A 558 11.13 -22.05 34.56
C ALA A 558 12.32 -21.18 35.07
N PHE A 559 12.15 -19.88 34.82
CA PHE A 559 12.96 -18.66 35.02
C PHE A 559 14.41 -18.56 34.52
N TYR A 560 14.80 -19.22 33.43
CA TYR A 560 16.04 -18.94 32.66
C TYR A 560 17.39 -18.86 33.43
N PHE A 561 17.47 -19.63 34.51
CA PHE A 561 18.66 -20.15 35.21
C PHE A 561 19.92 -19.27 35.41
N GLU A 562 19.91 -18.53 36.53
CA GLU A 562 21.10 -18.20 37.32
C GLU A 562 20.88 -18.45 38.82
N GLN A 563 22.00 -18.50 39.56
CA GLN A 563 22.06 -18.78 41.00
C GLN A 563 21.39 -17.68 41.85
N ASN A 564 21.19 -16.47 41.30
CA ASN A 564 20.70 -15.33 42.06
C ASN A 564 19.63 -14.56 41.29
N ASN A 565 18.40 -15.07 41.25
CA ASN A 565 17.41 -14.55 40.32
C ASN A 565 16.25 -13.81 41.03
N GLN A 566 16.25 -12.48 40.93
CA GLN A 566 15.18 -11.62 41.42
C GLN A 566 13.84 -11.92 40.71
N LEU A 567 13.86 -12.30 39.43
CA LEU A 567 12.67 -12.66 38.66
C LEU A 567 11.99 -13.89 39.26
N ALA A 568 12.77 -14.91 39.62
CA ALA A 568 12.29 -16.13 40.27
C ALA A 568 11.62 -15.85 41.62
N LYS A 569 12.27 -15.02 42.45
CA LYS A 569 11.74 -14.59 43.74
C LYS A 569 10.39 -13.90 43.52
N ASN A 570 10.34 -12.95 42.59
CA ASN A 570 9.12 -12.21 42.31
C ASN A 570 7.98 -13.09 41.77
N LEU A 571 8.29 -14.12 40.96
CA LEU A 571 7.31 -15.10 40.51
C LEU A 571 6.75 -15.94 41.67
N ALA A 572 7.59 -16.36 42.62
CA ALA A 572 7.13 -17.07 43.82
C ALA A 572 6.15 -16.21 44.64
N PHE A 573 6.48 -14.93 44.83
CA PHE A 573 5.58 -13.99 45.49
C PHE A 573 4.29 -13.77 44.72
N LEU A 574 4.38 -13.51 43.41
CA LEU A 574 3.23 -13.34 42.54
C LEU A 574 2.27 -14.54 42.64
N TYR A 575 2.82 -15.76 42.66
CA TYR A 575 2.07 -16.98 42.83
C TYR A 575 1.33 -17.01 44.19
N ALA A 576 2.00 -16.69 45.30
CA ALA A 576 1.35 -16.63 46.62
C ALA A 576 0.15 -15.66 46.66
N TYR A 577 0.23 -14.53 45.96
CA TYR A 577 -0.85 -13.54 45.95
C TYR A 577 -1.96 -13.82 44.92
N SER A 578 -1.79 -14.78 44.00
CA SER A 578 -2.78 -15.13 42.96
C SER A 578 -4.03 -15.93 43.42
N GLU A 579 -4.52 -15.69 44.64
CA GLU A 579 -5.77 -16.23 45.23
C GLU A 579 -6.04 -17.73 44.97
N ASN A 580 -5.05 -18.61 45.12
CA ASN A 580 -5.20 -20.06 44.93
C ASN A 580 -5.73 -20.48 43.55
N ASN A 581 -5.80 -19.56 42.58
CA ASN A 581 -6.31 -19.81 41.23
C ASN A 581 -5.14 -19.94 40.27
N THR A 582 -4.57 -21.13 40.28
CA THR A 582 -3.37 -21.49 39.51
C THR A 582 -3.57 -21.28 38.01
N LYS A 583 -4.83 -21.38 37.54
CA LYS A 583 -5.22 -21.06 36.16
C LYS A 583 -5.04 -19.57 35.84
N LYS A 584 -5.46 -18.66 36.73
CA LYS A 584 -5.27 -17.20 36.54
C LYS A 584 -3.80 -16.81 36.53
N PHE A 585 -2.98 -17.40 37.40
CA PHE A 585 -1.53 -17.18 37.38
C PHE A 585 -0.89 -17.59 36.06
N SER A 586 -1.21 -18.80 35.58
CA SER A 586 -0.72 -19.27 34.28
C SER A 586 -1.23 -18.40 33.12
N GLU A 587 -2.48 -17.96 33.14
CA GLU A 587 -3.04 -17.06 32.13
C GLU A 587 -2.33 -15.69 32.12
N LEU A 588 -2.01 -15.12 33.28
CA LEU A 588 -1.23 -13.88 33.41
C LEU A 588 0.17 -14.01 32.80
N LEU A 589 0.89 -15.09 33.13
CA LEU A 589 2.23 -15.32 32.61
C LEU A 589 2.24 -15.61 31.11
N GLN A 590 1.29 -16.40 30.63
CA GLN A 590 1.12 -16.66 29.20
C GLN A 590 0.83 -15.37 28.45
N TYR A 591 -0.07 -14.53 28.94
CA TYR A 591 -0.40 -13.27 28.29
C TYR A 591 0.80 -12.31 28.29
N HIS A 592 1.50 -12.16 29.42
CA HIS A 592 2.73 -11.39 29.50
C HIS A 592 3.76 -11.86 28.45
N HIS A 593 4.02 -13.16 28.39
CA HIS A 593 4.95 -13.74 27.42
C HIS A 593 4.51 -13.51 25.97
N SER A 594 3.23 -13.70 25.66
CA SER A 594 2.69 -13.39 24.33
C SER A 594 2.86 -11.93 23.96
N LEU A 595 2.69 -11.00 24.90
CA LEU A 595 2.90 -9.57 24.63
C LEU A 595 4.38 -9.25 24.38
N LEU A 596 5.31 -9.90 25.08
CA LEU A 596 6.74 -9.77 24.78
C LEU A 596 7.04 -10.29 23.36
N GLU A 597 6.51 -11.45 22.99
CA GLU A 597 6.66 -12.01 21.63
C GLU A 597 6.03 -11.11 20.56
N ILE A 598 4.87 -10.52 20.84
CA ILE A 598 4.18 -9.61 19.90
C ILE A 598 4.98 -8.31 19.76
N SER A 599 5.62 -7.83 20.83
CA SER A 599 6.38 -6.58 20.83
C SER A 599 7.58 -6.59 19.86
N THR A 600 8.14 -7.76 19.55
CA THR A 600 9.20 -7.92 18.53
C THR A 600 8.65 -7.99 17.11
N LYS A 601 7.35 -8.25 16.95
CA LYS A 601 6.66 -8.40 15.66
C LYS A 601 5.99 -7.11 15.20
N ARG A 602 5.38 -6.37 16.13
CA ARG A 602 4.61 -5.15 15.86
C ARG A 602 4.59 -4.20 17.05
N LEU A 603 4.16 -2.97 16.80
CA LEU A 603 3.78 -2.04 17.86
C LEU A 603 2.59 -2.60 18.66
N LEU A 604 2.69 -2.50 19.98
CA LEU A 604 1.63 -2.87 20.92
C LEU A 604 0.54 -1.79 20.98
N SER A 605 -0.70 -2.21 21.23
CA SER A 605 -1.81 -1.29 21.51
C SER A 605 -1.61 -0.60 22.86
N ASN A 606 -2.34 0.50 23.10
CA ASN A 606 -2.30 1.19 24.38
C ASN A 606 -2.68 0.27 25.55
N GLU A 607 -3.66 -0.62 25.36
CA GLU A 607 -4.07 -1.59 26.37
C GLU A 607 -2.98 -2.62 26.67
N GLU A 608 -2.34 -3.14 25.62
CA GLU A 608 -1.22 -4.09 25.74
C GLU A 608 -0.01 -3.47 26.45
N LEU A 609 0.32 -2.21 26.12
CA LEU A 609 1.37 -1.44 26.79
C LEU A 609 1.03 -1.19 28.27
N MET A 610 -0.21 -0.82 28.57
CA MET A 610 -0.67 -0.63 29.96
C MET A 610 -0.57 -1.93 30.76
N PHE A 611 -0.89 -3.08 30.17
CA PHE A 611 -0.72 -4.37 30.83
C PHE A 611 0.75 -4.61 31.21
N LEU A 612 1.69 -4.46 30.27
CA LEU A 612 3.12 -4.65 30.56
C LEU A 612 3.63 -3.68 31.63
N GLN A 613 3.20 -2.42 31.60
CA GLN A 613 3.54 -1.42 32.62
C GLN A 613 2.97 -1.80 34.00
N ASN A 614 1.72 -2.25 34.07
CA ASN A 614 1.11 -2.70 35.31
C ASN A 614 1.78 -3.96 35.85
N PHE A 615 2.17 -4.88 34.96
CA PHE A 615 2.95 -6.06 35.30
C PHE A 615 4.29 -5.66 35.94
N ASP A 616 5.04 -4.73 35.32
CA ASP A 616 6.28 -4.19 35.88
C ASP A 616 6.06 -3.49 37.23
N ASN A 617 4.97 -2.74 37.39
CA ASN A 617 4.60 -2.09 38.65
C ASN A 617 4.31 -3.08 39.77
N VAL A 618 3.73 -4.24 39.47
CA VAL A 618 3.52 -5.34 40.44
C VAL A 618 4.87 -5.88 40.90
N PHE A 619 5.78 -6.19 39.97
CA PHE A 619 7.12 -6.69 40.30
C PHE A 619 7.92 -5.69 41.15
N ASN A 620 7.85 -4.40 40.82
CA ASN A 620 8.50 -3.34 41.61
C ASN A 620 7.94 -3.24 43.03
N TYR A 621 6.62 -3.40 43.20
CA TYR A 621 5.99 -3.40 44.52
C TYR A 621 6.36 -4.64 45.35
N ILE A 622 6.46 -5.81 44.72
CA ILE A 622 6.96 -7.04 45.38
C ILE A 622 8.39 -6.84 45.90
N ASN A 623 9.27 -6.24 45.09
CA ASN A 623 10.64 -5.91 45.52
C ASN A 623 10.65 -4.98 46.74
N PHE A 624 9.77 -3.98 46.77
CA PHE A 624 9.61 -3.08 47.91
C PHE A 624 9.18 -3.85 49.17
N LEU A 625 8.15 -4.69 49.08
CA LEU A 625 7.69 -5.51 50.22
C LEU A 625 8.82 -6.39 50.78
N PHE A 626 9.63 -6.98 49.91
CA PHE A 626 10.78 -7.77 50.33
C PHE A 626 11.79 -6.96 51.15
N SER A 627 12.10 -5.74 50.71
CA SER A 627 13.04 -4.84 51.42
C SER A 627 12.57 -4.44 52.83
N GLN A 628 11.27 -4.53 53.09
CA GLN A 628 10.64 -4.17 54.38
C GLN A 628 10.37 -5.39 55.28
N SER A 629 10.58 -6.60 54.79
CA SER A 629 10.24 -7.83 55.54
C SER A 629 11.14 -8.03 56.77
N LYS A 630 10.51 -8.28 57.94
CA LYS A 630 11.20 -8.47 59.23
C LYS A 630 11.89 -9.83 59.34
N ALA A 631 12.90 -9.88 60.23
CA ALA A 631 13.79 -11.00 60.48
C ALA A 631 13.11 -12.38 60.48
N VAL A 632 13.67 -13.28 59.68
CA VAL A 632 13.19 -14.65 59.50
C VAL A 632 13.70 -15.53 60.64
N ASN A 633 12.79 -16.20 61.34
CA ASN A 633 13.17 -17.26 62.28
C ASN A 633 13.55 -18.52 61.50
N GLU A 634 14.78 -18.99 61.68
CA GLU A 634 15.20 -20.28 61.14
C GLU A 634 14.43 -21.40 61.86
N LYS A 635 13.75 -22.25 61.07
CA LYS A 635 12.86 -23.29 61.56
C LYS A 635 13.17 -24.63 60.89
N ASN A 636 12.76 -25.73 61.51
CA ASN A 636 12.97 -27.05 60.93
C ASN A 636 11.89 -27.36 59.86
N VAL A 637 12.22 -28.11 58.81
CA VAL A 637 11.20 -28.61 57.84
C VAL A 637 10.08 -29.39 58.53
N ASN A 638 10.38 -30.09 59.63
CA ASN A 638 9.38 -30.78 60.45
C ASN A 638 8.32 -29.82 61.05
N GLN A 639 8.60 -28.52 61.14
CA GLN A 639 7.65 -27.51 61.61
C GLN A 639 6.73 -26.97 60.50
N LEU A 640 6.90 -27.38 59.24
CA LEU A 640 5.97 -27.04 58.15
C LEU A 640 4.54 -27.58 58.39
N ILE A 641 4.38 -28.57 59.26
CA ILE A 641 3.05 -29.16 59.53
C ILE A 641 2.30 -28.41 60.64
N GLU A 642 3.02 -27.74 61.53
CA GLU A 642 2.45 -26.86 62.56
C GLU A 642 1.86 -25.57 61.96
N LEU A 643 2.07 -25.33 60.67
CA LEU A 643 1.53 -24.18 59.95
C LEU A 643 0.01 -24.16 59.97
N SER A 644 -0.57 -23.01 60.28
CA SER A 644 -2.00 -22.71 60.09
C SER A 644 -2.39 -22.83 58.61
N ILE A 645 -3.68 -22.90 58.33
CA ILE A 645 -4.18 -22.71 56.95
C ILE A 645 -3.71 -21.32 56.49
N GLY A 646 -3.00 -21.27 55.36
CA GLY A 646 -2.31 -20.05 54.98
C GLY A 646 -1.33 -20.23 53.82
N LYS A 647 -0.56 -19.16 53.59
CA LYS A 647 0.38 -19.02 52.48
C LYS A 647 1.75 -18.76 53.05
N TYR A 648 2.74 -19.50 52.60
CA TYR A 648 4.08 -19.47 53.18
C TYR A 648 5.12 -19.36 52.10
N GLN A 649 6.08 -18.46 52.31
CA GLN A 649 7.28 -18.39 51.47
C GLN A 649 8.43 -19.02 52.24
N LEU A 650 9.07 -19.99 51.60
CA LEU A 650 10.27 -20.63 52.10
C LEU A 650 11.43 -19.93 51.40
N VAL A 651 12.22 -19.19 52.17
CA VAL A 651 13.37 -18.43 51.69
C VAL A 651 14.63 -19.16 52.10
N ILE A 652 15.45 -19.53 51.13
CA ILE A 652 16.74 -20.17 51.39
C ILE A 652 17.78 -19.41 50.56
N ASP A 653 18.61 -18.62 51.23
CA ASP A 653 19.56 -17.70 50.60
C ASP A 653 18.90 -16.85 49.50
N ASN A 654 19.20 -17.14 48.23
CA ASN A 654 18.64 -16.45 47.06
C ASN A 654 17.49 -17.19 46.38
N TYR A 655 16.96 -18.22 47.01
CA TYR A 655 15.88 -19.04 46.51
C TYR A 655 14.59 -18.83 47.29
N VAL A 656 13.47 -18.75 46.58
CA VAL A 656 12.15 -18.60 47.20
C VAL A 656 11.17 -19.52 46.48
N PHE A 657 10.49 -20.38 47.24
CA PHE A 657 9.38 -21.19 46.75
C PHE A 657 8.20 -21.11 47.71
N THR A 658 7.00 -21.29 47.16
CA THR A 658 5.76 -21.04 47.90
C THR A 658 5.11 -22.35 48.32
N VAL A 659 4.63 -22.40 49.57
CA VAL A 659 3.80 -23.48 50.09
C VAL A 659 2.44 -22.91 50.45
N LEU A 660 1.38 -23.49 49.88
CA LEU A 660 -0.01 -23.18 50.18
C LEU A 660 -0.64 -24.36 50.91
N LYS A 661 -1.22 -24.10 52.10
CA LYS A 661 -2.00 -25.08 52.85
C LYS A 661 -3.46 -24.66 52.83
N GLN A 662 -4.32 -25.49 52.26
CA GLN A 662 -5.75 -25.23 52.13
C GLN A 662 -6.58 -26.35 52.76
N LYS A 663 -7.71 -25.97 53.36
CA LYS A 663 -8.74 -26.92 53.80
C LYS A 663 -9.73 -27.12 52.66
N LYS A 664 -10.00 -28.37 52.28
CA LYS A 664 -11.02 -28.70 51.26
C LYS A 664 -12.37 -28.94 51.94
N ILE A 665 -12.76 -30.20 52.16
CA ILE A 665 -14.03 -30.63 52.78
C ILE A 665 -13.68 -31.52 53.99
N ASP A 666 -14.42 -31.41 55.09
CA ASP A 666 -14.16 -32.11 56.36
C ASP A 666 -12.73 -31.88 56.90
N ASP A 667 -12.05 -32.94 57.34
CA ASP A 667 -10.66 -32.96 57.85
C ASP A 667 -9.60 -33.18 56.74
N PHE A 668 -9.96 -32.98 55.46
CA PHE A 668 -9.03 -33.13 54.35
C PHE A 668 -8.34 -31.82 53.97
N TYR A 669 -7.02 -31.89 53.85
CA TYR A 669 -6.17 -30.78 53.41
C TYR A 669 -5.59 -31.04 52.03
N SER A 670 -5.28 -29.95 51.31
CA SER A 670 -4.44 -29.98 50.10
C SER A 670 -3.23 -29.07 50.31
N TYR A 671 -2.07 -29.57 49.86
CA TYR A 671 -0.82 -28.81 49.86
C TYR A 671 -0.43 -28.50 48.43
N THR A 672 -0.03 -27.27 48.15
CA THR A 672 0.55 -26.90 46.86
C THR A 672 1.92 -26.30 47.08
N ILE A 673 2.92 -26.84 46.38
CA ILE A 673 4.30 -26.37 46.40
C ILE A 673 4.56 -25.77 45.02
N PHE A 674 4.88 -24.49 44.96
CA PHE A 674 5.28 -23.84 43.73
C PHE A 674 6.76 -23.53 43.76
N ASP A 675 7.50 -24.29 42.96
CA ASP A 675 8.91 -24.07 42.69
C ASP A 675 9.02 -23.37 41.33
N PRO A 676 9.46 -22.09 41.27
CA PRO A 676 9.51 -21.42 39.98
C PRO A 676 10.51 -22.07 38.98
N ARG A 677 11.46 -22.94 39.41
CA ARG A 677 12.42 -23.68 38.53
C ARG A 677 11.86 -24.97 37.96
N MET A 678 10.71 -25.42 38.45
CA MET A 678 10.09 -26.68 38.04
C MET A 678 8.64 -26.45 37.65
N GLY A 679 7.88 -25.88 38.58
CA GLY A 679 6.48 -25.53 38.41
C GLY A 679 5.70 -25.79 39.69
N GLU A 680 4.42 -26.04 39.50
CA GLU A 680 3.48 -26.32 40.58
C GLU A 680 3.38 -27.82 40.83
N ILE A 681 3.40 -28.19 42.11
CA ILE A 681 3.21 -29.54 42.60
C ILE A 681 2.03 -29.53 43.56
N LYS A 682 0.92 -30.15 43.17
CA LYS A 682 -0.28 -30.31 44.01
C LYS A 682 -0.29 -31.68 44.64
N LEU A 683 -0.55 -31.71 45.94
CA LEU A 683 -0.73 -32.91 46.75
C LEU A 683 -2.19 -32.91 47.24
N ASP A 684 -3.03 -33.72 46.59
CA ASP A 684 -4.46 -33.83 46.87
C ASP A 684 -4.79 -35.02 47.80
N PHE A 685 -5.68 -34.75 48.77
CA PHE A 685 -6.26 -35.65 49.79
C PHE A 685 -5.32 -36.18 50.86
N VAL A 686 -5.23 -35.45 51.98
CA VAL A 686 -4.58 -35.94 53.20
C VAL A 686 -5.57 -35.93 54.38
N THR A 687 -5.89 -37.10 54.93
CA THR A 687 -6.57 -37.26 56.23
C THR A 687 -5.68 -36.70 57.33
N THR A 688 -6.25 -36.04 58.35
CA THR A 688 -5.50 -35.53 59.53
C THR A 688 -4.60 -36.60 60.15
N GLU A 689 -5.14 -37.80 60.37
CA GLU A 689 -4.37 -38.98 60.77
C GLU A 689 -3.37 -39.36 59.65
N ASN A 690 -2.07 -39.23 59.93
CA ASN A 690 -0.91 -39.49 59.05
C ASN A 690 -0.59 -38.47 57.95
N SER A 691 -1.26 -37.30 57.89
CA SER A 691 -0.91 -36.27 56.90
C SER A 691 0.49 -35.69 57.06
N TYR A 692 0.92 -35.55 58.31
CA TYR A 692 2.23 -35.03 58.71
C TYR A 692 3.37 -35.86 58.11
N GLU A 693 3.35 -37.17 58.34
CA GLU A 693 4.43 -38.08 57.94
C GLU A 693 4.56 -38.16 56.43
N LYS A 694 3.42 -38.16 55.73
CA LYS A 694 3.38 -38.25 54.27
C LYS A 694 3.89 -36.96 53.60
N LEU A 695 3.51 -35.78 54.11
CA LEU A 695 4.03 -34.50 53.59
C LEU A 695 5.54 -34.40 53.83
N LEU A 696 6.02 -34.81 55.00
CA LEU A 696 7.45 -34.84 55.28
C LEU A 696 8.20 -35.83 54.41
N TYR A 697 7.62 -37.01 54.18
CA TYR A 697 8.18 -37.98 53.26
C TYR A 697 8.32 -37.38 51.85
N PHE A 698 7.26 -36.73 51.36
CA PHE A 698 7.31 -36.04 50.07
C PHE A 698 8.38 -34.94 50.05
N MET A 699 8.41 -34.06 51.06
CA MET A 699 9.41 -32.99 51.13
C MET A 699 10.84 -33.53 51.20
N ARG A 700 11.08 -34.62 51.96
CA ARG A 700 12.39 -35.28 51.98
C ARG A 700 12.74 -35.87 50.62
N MET A 701 11.82 -36.61 49.99
CA MET A 701 12.01 -37.18 48.66
C MET A 701 12.32 -36.08 47.63
N TYR A 702 11.57 -34.99 47.64
CA TYR A 702 11.76 -33.86 46.75
C TYR A 702 13.10 -33.15 47.00
N LEU A 703 13.52 -32.97 48.26
CA LEU A 703 14.78 -32.30 48.60
C LEU A 703 16.02 -33.20 48.37
N ASP A 704 15.93 -34.50 48.62
CA ASP A 704 16.98 -35.50 48.34
C ASP A 704 16.97 -35.99 46.88
N ASP A 705 16.14 -35.40 46.02
CA ASP A 705 16.11 -35.73 44.60
C ASP A 705 17.42 -35.32 43.92
N GLU A 706 18.00 -36.23 43.13
CA GLU A 706 19.15 -35.94 42.28
C GLU A 706 18.67 -35.14 41.06
N ILE A 707 19.24 -33.96 40.89
CA ILE A 707 19.04 -33.13 39.71
C ILE A 707 20.33 -33.06 38.90
N ILE A 708 20.20 -33.15 37.58
CA ILE A 708 21.33 -33.13 36.65
C ILE A 708 21.46 -31.72 36.09
N ILE A 709 22.61 -31.08 36.30
CA ILE A 709 22.96 -29.75 35.76
C ILE A 709 24.32 -29.88 35.08
N ASN A 710 24.41 -29.55 33.79
CA ASN A 710 25.66 -29.61 33.01
C ASN A 710 26.39 -30.96 33.17
N ASN A 711 25.63 -32.06 33.08
CA ASN A 711 26.10 -33.45 33.28
C ASN A 711 26.69 -33.75 34.68
N LYS A 712 26.54 -32.86 35.65
CA LYS A 712 26.88 -33.09 37.06
C LYS A 712 25.61 -33.34 37.87
N LYS A 713 25.69 -34.28 38.80
CA LYS A 713 24.61 -34.59 39.73
C LYS A 713 24.73 -33.72 40.98
N TYR A 714 23.63 -33.11 41.37
CA TYR A 714 23.48 -32.40 42.63
C TYR A 714 22.22 -32.88 43.33
N TYR A 715 22.19 -32.86 44.65
CA TYR A 715 20.92 -32.98 45.36
C TYR A 715 20.16 -31.66 45.30
N ARG A 716 18.84 -31.71 45.15
CA ARG A 716 18.00 -30.51 45.08
C ARG A 716 18.23 -29.60 46.29
N TYR A 717 18.34 -30.13 47.50
CA TYR A 717 18.63 -29.35 48.70
C TYR A 717 19.95 -28.55 48.62
N GLN A 718 20.98 -29.08 47.96
CA GLN A 718 22.26 -28.39 47.79
C GLN A 718 22.13 -27.20 46.86
N MET A 719 21.34 -27.36 45.79
CA MET A 719 21.05 -26.30 44.82
C MET A 719 20.11 -25.23 45.35
N LEU A 720 19.30 -25.59 46.35
CA LEU A 720 18.46 -24.67 47.09
C LEU A 720 19.23 -23.93 48.20
N GLY A 721 20.48 -24.29 48.51
CA GLY A 721 21.24 -23.70 49.63
C GLY A 721 20.79 -24.20 51.02
N ILE A 722 20.02 -25.29 51.08
CA ILE A 722 19.47 -25.81 52.33
C ILE A 722 20.56 -26.56 53.09
N LYS A 723 20.72 -26.24 54.37
CA LYS A 723 21.63 -26.96 55.28
C LYS A 723 20.87 -28.07 56.01
N LYS A 724 21.53 -29.21 56.18
CA LYS A 724 21.09 -30.25 57.12
C LYS A 724 21.66 -29.93 58.51
N ASN A 725 20.82 -29.99 59.54
CA ASN A 725 21.26 -29.82 60.92
C ASN A 725 21.98 -31.09 61.43
N ALA A 726 22.48 -31.06 62.67
CA ALA A 726 23.19 -32.20 63.27
C ALA A 726 22.37 -33.50 63.37
N GLN A 727 21.03 -33.43 63.29
CA GLN A 727 20.13 -34.59 63.26
C GLN A 727 19.73 -34.99 61.82
N ASN A 728 20.46 -34.51 60.81
CA ASN A 728 20.19 -34.75 59.39
C ASN A 728 18.80 -34.26 58.92
N ASN A 729 18.20 -33.30 59.63
CA ASN A 729 16.95 -32.64 59.24
C ASN A 729 17.26 -31.34 58.50
N TYR A 730 16.40 -30.98 57.55
CA TYR A 730 16.53 -29.74 56.79
C TYR A 730 16.20 -28.51 57.64
N SER A 731 17.11 -27.54 57.64
CA SER A 731 16.89 -26.22 58.24
C SER A 731 16.44 -25.24 57.17
N ILE A 732 15.24 -24.67 57.33
CA ILE A 732 14.64 -23.74 56.37
C ILE A 732 14.15 -22.48 57.07
N LYS A 733 14.37 -21.33 56.44
CA LYS A 733 13.80 -20.06 56.83
C LYS A 733 12.46 -19.88 56.11
N TRP A 734 11.39 -19.63 56.85
CA TRP A 734 10.07 -19.38 56.26
C TRP A 734 9.37 -18.23 56.97
N TYR A 735 8.48 -17.54 56.24
CA TYR A 735 7.53 -16.60 56.82
C TYR A 735 6.14 -16.80 56.21
N GLU A 736 5.14 -16.47 57.01
CA GLU A 736 3.75 -16.42 56.57
C GLU A 736 3.55 -15.16 55.72
N VAL A 737 2.95 -15.33 54.55
CA VAL A 737 2.65 -14.24 53.64
C VAL A 737 1.40 -13.54 54.15
N GLU A 738 1.60 -12.40 54.79
CA GLU A 738 0.49 -11.54 55.19
C GLU A 738 -0.23 -10.97 53.97
N ASN A 739 -1.53 -10.74 54.15
CA ASN A 739 -2.37 -10.18 53.12
C ASN A 739 -2.00 -8.70 52.90
N ASP A 740 -1.64 -8.31 51.67
CA ASP A 740 -1.33 -6.92 51.33
C ASP A 740 -2.41 -6.37 50.39
N ALA A 741 -3.19 -5.39 50.90
CA ALA A 741 -4.32 -4.83 50.17
C ALA A 741 -3.91 -4.13 48.87
N ILE A 742 -2.72 -3.51 48.83
CA ILE A 742 -2.24 -2.76 47.67
C ILE A 742 -1.81 -3.74 46.56
N LEU A 743 -1.09 -4.79 46.90
CA LEU A 743 -0.68 -5.84 45.97
C LEU A 743 -1.90 -6.59 45.43
N ASN A 744 -2.84 -6.96 46.29
CA ASN A 744 -4.10 -7.59 45.86
C ASN A 744 -4.87 -6.70 44.88
N TYR A 745 -4.98 -5.40 45.16
CA TYR A 745 -5.62 -4.44 44.25
C TYR A 745 -4.89 -4.36 42.90
N LYS A 746 -3.55 -4.25 42.91
CA LYS A 746 -2.74 -4.22 41.68
C LYS A 746 -2.91 -5.50 40.86
N LEU A 747 -2.97 -6.67 41.52
CA LEU A 747 -3.16 -7.97 40.86
C LEU A 747 -4.57 -8.17 40.31
N ALA A 748 -5.60 -7.73 41.03
CA ALA A 748 -6.97 -7.74 40.54
C ALA A 748 -7.09 -6.89 39.26
N LYS A 749 -6.55 -5.67 39.27
CA LYS A 749 -6.52 -4.79 38.10
C LYS A 749 -5.75 -5.40 36.92
N LEU A 750 -4.65 -6.08 37.18
CA LEU A 750 -3.88 -6.79 36.15
C LEU A 750 -4.67 -7.97 35.55
N THR A 751 -5.42 -8.68 36.39
CA THR A 751 -6.27 -9.81 35.98
C THR A 751 -7.46 -9.34 35.13
N GLU A 752 -8.05 -8.20 35.44
CA GLU A 752 -9.13 -7.58 34.66
C GLU A 752 -8.71 -7.20 33.24
N GLN A 753 -7.40 -6.99 33.01
CA GLN A 753 -6.82 -6.67 31.70
C GLN A 753 -6.54 -7.91 30.84
N LEU A 754 -6.75 -9.12 31.36
CA LEU A 754 -6.65 -10.33 30.55
C LEU A 754 -7.73 -10.31 29.45
N PRO A 755 -7.37 -10.65 28.19
CA PRO A 755 -8.34 -10.70 27.11
C PRO A 755 -9.43 -11.72 27.43
N ILE A 756 -10.70 -11.32 27.30
CA ILE A 756 -11.83 -12.23 27.43
C ILE A 756 -11.65 -13.34 26.38
N LYS A 757 -11.51 -14.60 26.82
CA LYS A 757 -11.47 -15.77 25.92
C LYS A 757 -12.73 -15.76 25.05
N LYS A 758 -12.64 -15.18 23.85
CA LYS A 758 -13.55 -15.57 22.76
C LYS A 758 -13.25 -17.04 22.50
N ILE A 759 -14.23 -17.88 22.79
CA ILE A 759 -14.18 -19.31 22.46
C ILE A 759 -13.97 -19.41 20.95
N SER A 760 -12.72 -19.57 20.53
CA SER A 760 -12.34 -19.94 19.18
C SER A 760 -11.98 -21.41 19.22
N LEU A 761 -12.99 -22.25 18.99
CA LEU A 761 -12.77 -23.62 18.54
C LEU A 761 -12.13 -23.54 17.15
N LYS A 762 -10.80 -23.59 17.10
CA LYS A 762 -10.03 -24.08 15.96
C LYS A 762 -8.59 -24.34 16.42
N SER A 763 -8.41 -25.46 17.11
CA SER A 763 -7.17 -26.21 16.99
C SER A 763 -7.17 -26.92 15.64
N LYS A 764 -6.21 -26.59 14.78
CA LYS A 764 -5.65 -27.56 13.84
C LYS A 764 -4.15 -27.52 14.05
N PHE A 765 -3.61 -28.72 14.22
CA PHE A 765 -2.19 -29.06 14.26
C PHE A 765 -1.41 -28.39 13.14
#